data_AF-A0AAQ2Y227-F1
#
_entry.id   AF-A0AAQ2Y227-F1
#
_cell.length_a   1.000
_cell.length_b   1.000
_cell.length_c   1.000
_cell.angle_alpha   90.00
_cell.angle_beta   90.00
_cell.angle_gamma   90.00
#
_symmetry.space_group_name_H-M   'P 1'
#
loop_
_entity.id
_entity.type
_entity.pdbx_description
1 polymer ?
#
loop_
_entity_poly.entity_id
_entity_poly.type
_entity_poly.pdbx_seq_one_letter_code
_entity_poly.pdbx_strand_id
1 'polypeptide(L)'
;MNKNMLNFMPSVLALAIGMGLPAAQAGVVTDAAVVGSESQWWNTYKVTLTNDGSQSIELRDAKVLFDSNLTMSAPSWAATSVSYPGMAFTSNAKGSLFENTLTLSFDSGSWVKSQLPAGESIELTLGVSGVLDLALLQNTIRLIADDGEVGEPEISLQLTSPVSGAEFEEGQAVTMLANVTATNTSVKAVTFFVDNVQVARATQAPFQASWTSVGVGAHMIKAVVEDTSGLTQEQAVSITVKEKQVEPPLEPEVHELTFVAPTQGQKLTVEQATTITARVDGELISTLEFWANDRKLGQRSITATQNSYSQSWTPSEVGNSTLKVVVLDQNGQTVEQNSIAVTVEAAPSFVSPEVSFSSPANGSKFEKDELVSISVRATDADDDLSRVIVKANNQQICEFNASTASQYSCDWTASQVGDVTLEAVATDAENLTAIARVKITVEEVDTPTPPGGLCADFNVYPDWTRGDHATGGDIMVHKNIAYSAVHWTQTVPGSDASWALHLNCDGTEPGTAPALSLRNPMDPVRLEVAGWPNTFVVASPSTQAPSTLTIETSSADALADVEQLTRAFVSVLEQAENAGSASIVIKSDVLDLATQDKGASLGTVAVKQALTNAIDIIGSNIDIDAINALSDDVKGWAQAHNLIFTTLAPQATFGWSLSIGDFAYDTHSGRQSVWDEASVFSADLLNSFELYKADSANKADFVAFTKSSETAALTSEQWHNALEYVKQVTDYVEAPAMLANMSTAQAANYFMGNTQSEQQIRKAAYSNVFALMFDQDSQALTSKIELYQTAKVPLYYVGEELEKGSLTRIEALNQELADAESVMDNEAFLYETPQSQWVPSTVYKWNDFLDGLNAMHNIGVAGNKFWLMDDEVDDATNIKYAKVAIAAFLAQSMQETIRYNACDENNWSEVKYGAPTDYPMTASCGQLGQKYADYGVNPVSGLDHAYSCPRDNKMEVSALTHAKWYGAPAPVFAAPDAVLEERGLLVNGAAGRWTNNGHCNEVPESVDTSKQVWERDECRTYVGQKAGKFVWDGSSQESVEGCGWWGRGVIQTTGRQNFGTLNHYLGRSHVDPSTIGKTIDGVTVEAPPENPLYAELDFCSNPGLICSSEENREIKWIAGLFYWVTSVQAYNDEGGQYADWNYYNELKKYVDSGLQGSQFIDDVSGIVNRGCPDLTCSTGDVHNVEERRDNFKLVLQKLGLDPR
;
A
#
# COMPACT_ATOMS: atom_id res chain seq x y z
N MET A 1 64.04 -23.91 -42.56
CA MET A 1 63.21 -24.01 -43.79
C MET A 1 61.80 -24.47 -43.42
N ASN A 2 60.82 -24.21 -44.28
CA ASN A 2 59.38 -24.21 -43.95
C ASN A 2 58.68 -25.58 -43.95
N LYS A 3 57.66 -25.67 -43.08
CA LYS A 3 56.29 -26.24 -43.23
C LYS A 3 56.06 -27.64 -43.83
N ASN A 4 55.30 -28.44 -43.06
CA ASN A 4 54.00 -29.09 -43.37
C ASN A 4 53.92 -30.43 -42.60
N MET A 5 52.81 -30.95 -42.06
CA MET A 5 51.48 -30.52 -41.60
C MET A 5 50.75 -31.83 -41.22
N LEU A 6 50.00 -31.84 -40.11
CA LEU A 6 48.95 -32.81 -39.69
C LEU A 6 49.23 -34.33 -39.56
N ASN A 7 48.77 -34.91 -38.45
CA ASN A 7 48.00 -36.15 -38.47
C ASN A 7 46.99 -36.26 -37.29
N PHE A 8 45.91 -37.02 -37.48
CA PHE A 8 44.71 -37.10 -36.62
C PHE A 8 44.80 -38.11 -35.46
N MET A 9 43.92 -37.98 -34.44
CA MET A 9 43.38 -39.12 -33.68
C MET A 9 41.91 -38.97 -33.24
N PRO A 10 41.05 -39.88 -33.75
CA PRO A 10 39.92 -40.53 -33.08
C PRO A 10 40.06 -42.09 -33.13
N SER A 11 39.33 -42.96 -32.41
CA SER A 11 38.34 -42.81 -31.31
C SER A 11 37.90 -44.18 -30.71
N VAL A 12 37.70 -44.24 -29.38
CA VAL A 12 36.54 -44.88 -28.68
C VAL A 12 36.46 -46.41 -28.43
N LEU A 13 36.03 -46.73 -27.18
CA LEU A 13 35.35 -47.92 -26.59
C LEU A 13 36.10 -49.17 -26.01
N ALA A 14 36.20 -49.16 -24.66
CA ALA A 14 35.75 -50.14 -23.65
C ALA A 14 36.04 -51.66 -23.71
N LEU A 15 36.39 -52.21 -22.53
CA LEU A 15 35.56 -53.25 -21.87
C LEU A 15 35.71 -53.17 -20.33
N ALA A 16 34.67 -53.55 -19.58
CA ALA A 16 34.59 -53.41 -18.12
C ALA A 16 34.40 -54.75 -17.39
N ILE A 17 35.06 -54.90 -16.23
CA ILE A 17 34.74 -55.73 -15.06
C ILE A 17 35.43 -55.02 -13.87
N GLY A 18 34.86 -54.79 -12.69
CA GLY A 18 33.57 -55.22 -12.15
C GLY A 18 33.70 -55.41 -10.63
N MET A 19 33.73 -54.30 -9.89
CA MET A 19 33.43 -54.25 -8.47
C MET A 19 32.34 -53.20 -8.30
N GLY A 20 31.24 -53.58 -7.65
CA GLY A 20 30.13 -52.66 -7.44
C GLY A 20 30.58 -51.50 -6.57
N LEU A 21 30.48 -50.29 -7.09
CA LEU A 21 30.36 -49.12 -6.23
C LEU A 21 29.03 -49.27 -5.48
N PRO A 22 28.97 -49.02 -4.16
CA PRO A 22 27.67 -48.84 -3.51
C PRO A 22 26.92 -47.72 -4.22
N ALA A 23 25.60 -47.83 -4.31
CA ALA A 23 24.78 -46.77 -4.87
C ALA A 23 25.09 -45.46 -4.14
N ALA A 24 25.29 -44.38 -4.89
CA ALA A 24 25.42 -43.06 -4.30
C ALA A 24 24.09 -42.74 -3.62
N GLN A 25 24.05 -42.86 -2.29
CA GLN A 25 22.91 -42.46 -1.50
C GLN A 25 22.75 -40.95 -1.73
N ALA A 26 21.58 -40.54 -2.25
CA ALA A 26 21.32 -39.14 -2.49
C ALA A 26 21.44 -38.40 -1.15
N GLY A 27 22.28 -37.38 -1.11
CA GLY A 27 22.49 -36.60 0.09
C GLY A 27 21.19 -35.91 0.49
N VAL A 28 20.80 -36.12 1.74
CA VAL A 28 19.64 -35.46 2.34
C VAL A 28 20.10 -34.86 3.66
N VAL A 29 20.23 -33.53 3.70
CA VAL A 29 20.46 -32.81 4.94
C VAL A 29 19.15 -32.77 5.71
N THR A 30 19.20 -33.15 6.98
CA THR A 30 18.03 -33.17 7.85
C THR A 30 18.19 -32.12 8.93
N ASP A 31 17.26 -31.16 8.98
CA ASP A 31 17.12 -30.26 10.11
C ASP A 31 15.84 -30.62 10.89
N ALA A 32 15.88 -30.51 12.21
CA ALA A 32 14.75 -30.83 13.07
C ALA A 32 14.66 -29.81 14.21
N ALA A 33 13.59 -29.04 14.20
CA ALA A 33 13.35 -27.93 15.11
C ALA A 33 12.03 -28.10 15.87
N VAL A 34 11.97 -27.54 17.08
CA VAL A 34 10.73 -27.46 17.85
C VAL A 34 9.83 -26.40 17.23
N VAL A 35 8.56 -26.73 17.00
CA VAL A 35 7.55 -25.74 16.63
C VAL A 35 7.02 -25.10 17.91
N GLY A 36 7.76 -24.11 18.42
CA GLY A 36 7.46 -23.43 19.69
C GLY A 36 8.29 -23.95 20.88
N SER A 37 7.71 -23.93 22.08
CA SER A 37 8.39 -24.33 23.32
C SER A 37 8.01 -25.74 23.78
N GLU A 38 9.00 -26.57 24.10
CA GLU A 38 8.77 -27.96 24.53
C GLU A 38 8.03 -28.08 25.88
N SER A 39 7.01 -28.94 25.92
CA SER A 39 6.27 -29.35 27.12
C SER A 39 6.46 -30.83 27.44
N GLN A 40 6.12 -31.26 28.65
CA GLN A 40 6.16 -32.69 29.02
C GLN A 40 4.93 -33.50 28.56
N TRP A 41 3.93 -32.87 27.90
CA TRP A 41 2.62 -33.49 27.63
C TRP A 41 2.36 -33.75 26.15
N TRP A 42 2.58 -32.74 25.31
CA TRP A 42 2.46 -32.82 23.86
C TRP A 42 3.41 -31.82 23.21
N ASN A 43 4.08 -32.22 22.14
CA ASN A 43 5.01 -31.41 21.36
C ASN A 43 4.82 -31.63 19.87
N THR A 44 5.19 -30.61 19.10
CA THR A 44 5.21 -30.65 17.65
C THR A 44 6.59 -30.28 17.15
N TYR A 45 7.17 -31.16 16.34
CA TYR A 45 8.50 -31.01 15.77
C TYR A 45 8.39 -30.92 14.27
N LYS A 46 9.09 -29.96 13.68
CA LYS A 46 9.20 -29.81 12.23
C LYS A 46 10.53 -30.40 11.80
N VAL A 47 10.48 -31.30 10.81
CA VAL A 47 11.64 -31.99 10.27
C VAL A 47 11.71 -31.72 8.78
N THR A 48 12.76 -31.03 8.36
CA THR A 48 13.00 -30.65 6.97
C THR A 48 14.05 -31.57 6.38
N LEU A 49 13.71 -32.27 5.30
CA LEU A 49 14.59 -33.15 4.55
C LEU A 49 14.93 -32.46 3.22
N THR A 50 16.16 -31.98 3.06
CA THR A 50 16.60 -31.21 1.88
C THR A 50 17.57 -32.02 1.05
N ASN A 51 17.33 -32.14 -0.26
CA ASN A 51 18.26 -32.81 -1.18
C ASN A 51 19.48 -31.90 -1.45
N ASP A 52 20.62 -32.17 -0.81
CA ASP A 52 21.88 -31.45 -1.06
C ASP A 52 22.71 -32.09 -2.19
N GLY A 53 22.24 -33.21 -2.74
CA GLY A 53 22.83 -33.87 -3.91
C GLY A 53 22.56 -33.14 -5.22
N SER A 54 23.46 -33.32 -6.20
CA SER A 54 23.34 -32.69 -7.53
C SER A 54 22.39 -33.43 -8.50
N GLN A 55 21.52 -34.30 -8.01
CA GLN A 55 20.59 -35.12 -8.80
C GLN A 55 19.26 -35.25 -8.06
N SER A 56 18.15 -35.36 -8.80
CA SER A 56 16.82 -35.53 -8.20
C SER A 56 16.65 -36.91 -7.58
N ILE A 57 15.96 -36.99 -6.45
CA ILE A 57 15.65 -38.23 -5.73
C ILE A 57 14.25 -38.72 -6.15
N GLU A 58 14.11 -39.96 -6.59
CA GLU A 58 12.78 -40.56 -6.79
C GLU A 58 12.18 -40.97 -5.44
N LEU A 59 10.93 -40.56 -5.18
CA LEU A 59 10.25 -40.82 -3.90
C LEU A 59 9.16 -41.90 -3.98
N ARG A 60 8.98 -42.54 -5.14
CA ARG A 60 8.09 -43.70 -5.30
C ARG A 60 8.57 -44.87 -4.44
N ASP A 61 7.69 -45.35 -3.56
CA ASP A 61 7.95 -46.44 -2.59
C ASP A 61 9.07 -46.14 -1.58
N ALA A 62 9.53 -44.89 -1.53
CA ALA A 62 10.57 -44.42 -0.61
C ALA A 62 10.10 -44.44 0.84
N LYS A 63 11.05 -44.58 1.77
CA LYS A 63 10.78 -44.68 3.20
C LYS A 63 11.62 -43.69 4.00
N VAL A 64 11.00 -42.95 4.90
CA VAL A 64 11.71 -42.19 5.94
C VAL A 64 11.71 -43.04 7.21
N LEU A 65 12.90 -43.41 7.69
CA LEU A 65 13.09 -44.20 8.91
C LEU A 65 13.76 -43.31 9.95
N PHE A 66 13.36 -43.43 11.21
CA PHE A 66 14.00 -42.76 12.35
C PHE A 66 13.63 -43.45 13.67
N ASP A 67 14.52 -43.40 14.66
CA ASP A 67 14.22 -43.88 16.00
C ASP A 67 13.76 -42.73 16.90
N SER A 68 12.95 -43.05 17.91
CA SER A 68 12.47 -42.10 18.91
C SER A 68 12.43 -42.72 20.31
N ASN A 69 12.51 -41.87 21.32
CA ASN A 69 12.27 -42.24 22.72
C ASN A 69 10.77 -42.42 23.05
N LEU A 70 9.87 -41.99 22.16
CA LEU A 70 8.42 -41.96 22.33
C LEU A 70 7.70 -42.52 21.10
N THR A 71 6.59 -43.22 21.32
CA THR A 71 5.68 -43.62 20.23
C THR A 71 4.92 -42.42 19.68
N MET A 72 4.57 -42.45 18.39
CA MET A 72 3.89 -41.33 17.72
C MET A 72 2.89 -41.77 16.65
N SER A 73 2.07 -40.82 16.20
CA SER A 73 1.14 -40.96 15.08
C SER A 73 1.81 -40.63 13.74
N ALA A 74 1.10 -40.88 12.64
CA ALA A 74 1.56 -40.49 11.31
C ALA A 74 1.81 -38.97 11.22
N PRO A 75 2.91 -38.53 10.59
CA PRO A 75 3.19 -37.10 10.39
C PRO A 75 2.36 -36.49 9.25
N SER A 76 2.22 -35.17 9.25
CA SER A 76 1.74 -34.42 8.09
C SER A 76 2.88 -34.00 7.16
N TRP A 77 2.55 -33.74 5.90
CA TRP A 77 3.47 -33.48 4.79
C TRP A 77 3.27 -32.09 4.19
N ALA A 78 4.36 -31.41 3.85
CA ALA A 78 4.36 -30.23 2.98
C ALA A 78 5.58 -30.26 2.02
N ALA A 79 5.36 -29.80 0.78
CA ALA A 79 6.40 -29.62 -0.24
C ALA A 79 5.91 -28.68 -1.35
N THR A 80 6.82 -27.91 -1.96
CA THR A 80 6.56 -26.99 -3.09
C THR A 80 6.77 -27.65 -4.45
N SER A 81 7.81 -28.49 -4.56
CA SER A 81 8.25 -29.11 -5.82
C SER A 81 7.76 -30.56 -6.03
N VAL A 82 7.25 -31.21 -4.97
CA VAL A 82 6.77 -32.61 -4.96
C VAL A 82 5.27 -32.66 -4.70
N SER A 83 4.53 -33.49 -5.45
CA SER A 83 3.09 -33.71 -5.23
C SER A 83 2.81 -34.39 -3.89
N TYR A 84 1.59 -34.21 -3.34
CA TYR A 84 1.21 -34.85 -2.08
C TYR A 84 1.19 -36.40 -2.21
N PRO A 85 1.95 -37.15 -1.39
CA PRO A 85 2.02 -38.61 -1.47
C PRO A 85 0.91 -39.31 -0.69
N GLY A 86 0.59 -40.54 -1.10
CA GLY A 86 0.00 -41.52 -0.19
C GLY A 86 1.01 -41.87 0.91
N MET A 87 0.56 -41.89 2.17
CA MET A 87 1.44 -42.10 3.32
C MET A 87 0.96 -43.26 4.20
N ALA A 88 1.88 -44.17 4.51
CA ALA A 88 1.65 -45.25 5.47
C ALA A 88 2.72 -45.22 6.57
N PHE A 89 2.31 -45.03 7.82
CA PHE A 89 3.22 -44.87 8.95
C PHE A 89 3.11 -46.02 9.96
N THR A 90 4.24 -46.43 10.52
CA THR A 90 4.32 -47.39 11.64
C THR A 90 5.33 -46.92 12.68
N SER A 91 5.03 -47.17 13.96
CA SER A 91 5.90 -46.90 15.13
C SER A 91 5.93 -48.17 15.98
N ASN A 92 7.07 -48.86 16.01
CA ASN A 92 7.20 -50.20 16.61
C ASN A 92 8.17 -50.18 17.80
N ALA A 93 7.76 -50.72 18.95
CA ALA A 93 8.60 -50.75 20.15
C ALA A 93 9.82 -51.70 20.00
N LYS A 94 11.01 -51.20 20.32
CA LYS A 94 12.30 -51.86 20.16
C LYS A 94 13.17 -51.62 21.41
N GLY A 95 12.97 -52.45 22.43
CA GLY A 95 13.62 -52.27 23.74
C GLY A 95 13.04 -51.06 24.47
N SER A 96 13.84 -50.02 24.69
CA SER A 96 13.43 -48.74 25.30
C SER A 96 13.16 -47.62 24.28
N LEU A 97 13.26 -47.91 22.98
CA LEU A 97 13.03 -46.96 21.88
C LEU A 97 11.86 -47.44 21.01
N PHE A 98 11.44 -46.58 20.08
CA PHE A 98 10.48 -46.88 19.03
C PHE A 98 11.14 -46.66 17.67
N GLU A 99 11.05 -47.66 16.78
CA GLU A 99 11.52 -47.60 15.40
C GLU A 99 10.35 -47.17 14.51
N ASN A 100 10.49 -46.02 13.87
CA ASN A 100 9.45 -45.39 13.06
C ASN A 100 9.76 -45.56 11.58
N THR A 101 8.71 -45.74 10.77
CA THR A 101 8.83 -45.86 9.32
C THR A 101 7.62 -45.22 8.66
N LEU A 102 7.86 -44.15 7.91
CA LEU A 102 6.92 -43.54 6.98
C LEU A 102 7.23 -44.07 5.57
N THR A 103 6.28 -44.74 4.92
CA THR A 103 6.38 -45.16 3.52
C THR A 103 5.56 -44.22 2.65
N LEU A 104 6.15 -43.74 1.56
CA LEU A 104 5.54 -42.84 0.58
C LEU A 104 5.12 -43.61 -0.67
N SER A 105 3.95 -43.31 -1.22
CA SER A 105 3.48 -43.86 -2.49
C SER A 105 2.90 -42.75 -3.38
N PHE A 106 3.03 -42.90 -4.68
CA PHE A 106 2.59 -41.90 -5.66
C PHE A 106 1.84 -42.58 -6.80
N ASP A 107 0.73 -41.99 -7.24
CA ASP A 107 -0.02 -42.48 -8.40
C ASP A 107 0.80 -42.40 -9.70
N SER A 108 0.47 -43.24 -10.67
CA SER A 108 1.18 -43.38 -11.95
C SER A 108 0.80 -42.33 -13.02
N GLY A 109 0.10 -41.26 -12.63
CA GLY A 109 -0.30 -40.18 -13.52
C GLY A 109 0.88 -39.29 -13.94
N SER A 110 0.90 -38.84 -15.21
CA SER A 110 1.99 -38.02 -15.77
C SER A 110 2.08 -36.59 -15.21
N TRP A 111 1.09 -36.16 -14.42
CA TRP A 111 1.06 -34.87 -13.72
C TRP A 111 1.56 -34.96 -12.27
N VAL A 112 1.84 -36.18 -11.77
CA VAL A 112 2.30 -36.41 -10.39
C VAL A 112 3.82 -36.21 -10.33
N LYS A 113 4.26 -35.15 -9.64
CA LYS A 113 5.68 -34.88 -9.39
C LYS A 113 6.16 -35.75 -8.22
N SER A 114 6.82 -36.87 -8.52
CA SER A 114 7.35 -37.82 -7.51
C SER A 114 8.86 -37.72 -7.27
N GLN A 115 9.53 -36.77 -7.92
CA GLN A 115 10.97 -36.56 -7.78
C GLN A 115 11.25 -35.28 -6.99
N LEU A 116 12.11 -35.38 -5.96
CA LEU A 116 12.62 -34.24 -5.19
C LEU A 116 13.86 -33.67 -5.90
N PRO A 117 13.82 -32.45 -6.48
CA PRO A 117 14.96 -31.87 -7.19
C PRO A 117 16.13 -31.53 -6.27
N ALA A 118 17.29 -31.21 -6.85
CA ALA A 118 18.46 -30.72 -6.11
C ALA A 118 18.17 -29.34 -5.48
N GLY A 119 18.53 -29.15 -4.21
CA GLY A 119 18.31 -27.93 -3.44
C GLY A 119 16.89 -27.77 -2.87
N GLU A 120 15.97 -28.66 -3.20
CA GLU A 120 14.57 -28.65 -2.75
C GLU A 120 14.36 -29.49 -1.49
N SER A 121 13.30 -29.18 -0.75
CA SER A 121 12.99 -29.80 0.55
C SER A 121 11.59 -30.40 0.62
N ILE A 122 11.44 -31.42 1.47
CA ILE A 122 10.15 -31.92 1.96
C ILE A 122 10.10 -31.74 3.48
N GLU A 123 8.93 -31.37 4.00
CA GLU A 123 8.73 -31.07 5.41
C GLU A 123 7.76 -32.06 6.05
N LEU A 124 8.17 -32.65 7.17
CA LEU A 124 7.37 -33.55 7.99
C LEU A 124 7.11 -32.91 9.34
N THR A 125 5.84 -32.87 9.76
CA THR A 125 5.47 -32.39 11.10
C THR A 125 5.12 -33.58 11.99
N LEU A 126 5.94 -33.83 13.01
CA LEU A 126 5.79 -34.92 13.98
C LEU A 126 5.02 -34.43 15.22
N GLY A 127 3.89 -35.05 15.55
CA GLY A 127 3.16 -34.83 16.81
C GLY A 127 3.42 -35.96 17.81
N VAL A 128 3.91 -35.63 19.01
CA VAL A 128 4.29 -36.63 20.02
C VAL A 128 3.81 -36.23 21.42
N SER A 129 3.54 -37.23 22.28
CA SER A 129 3.18 -36.99 23.69
C SER A 129 4.40 -37.15 24.59
N GLY A 130 5.03 -36.02 24.92
CA GLY A 130 6.29 -35.94 25.67
C GLY A 130 7.41 -35.27 24.86
N VAL A 131 8.59 -35.10 25.46
CA VAL A 131 9.77 -34.49 24.80
C VAL A 131 10.47 -35.52 23.92
N LEU A 132 10.55 -35.26 22.63
CA LEU A 132 11.29 -36.08 21.67
C LEU A 132 12.79 -35.87 21.86
N ASP A 133 13.56 -36.95 21.89
CA ASP A 133 15.01 -36.84 21.85
C ASP A 133 15.44 -36.40 20.44
N LEU A 134 15.59 -35.08 20.25
CA LEU A 134 15.96 -34.49 18.96
C LEU A 134 17.34 -34.94 18.49
N ALA A 135 18.28 -35.23 19.40
CA ALA A 135 19.59 -35.73 19.02
C ALA A 135 19.50 -37.18 18.53
N LEU A 136 18.67 -38.02 19.16
CA LEU A 136 18.35 -39.36 18.65
C LEU A 136 17.65 -39.28 17.29
N LEU A 137 16.66 -38.39 17.13
CA LEU A 137 15.94 -38.18 15.88
C LEU A 137 16.91 -37.79 14.75
N GLN A 138 17.66 -36.71 14.92
CA GLN A 138 18.62 -36.18 13.93
C GLN A 138 19.72 -37.19 13.58
N ASN A 139 20.22 -37.95 14.56
CA ASN A 139 21.26 -38.96 14.30
C ASN A 139 20.74 -40.27 13.69
N THR A 140 19.42 -40.50 13.65
CA THR A 140 18.85 -41.77 13.12
C THR A 140 17.94 -41.57 11.91
N ILE A 141 17.49 -40.35 11.64
CA ILE A 141 16.61 -40.08 10.51
C ILE A 141 17.33 -40.25 9.18
N ARG A 142 16.68 -40.97 8.26
CA ARG A 142 17.22 -41.30 6.94
C ARG A 142 16.11 -41.52 5.92
N LEU A 143 16.26 -40.92 4.75
CA LEU A 143 15.45 -41.21 3.58
C LEU A 143 16.09 -42.39 2.82
N ILE A 144 15.27 -43.40 2.53
CA ILE A 144 15.61 -44.60 1.76
C ILE A 144 14.77 -44.55 0.48
N ALA A 145 15.38 -44.14 -0.62
CA ALA A 145 14.72 -43.95 -1.92
C ALA A 145 14.60 -45.23 -2.77
N ASP A 146 15.32 -46.29 -2.40
CA ASP A 146 15.28 -47.62 -3.05
C ASP A 146 15.59 -48.71 -2.00
N ASP A 147 15.21 -49.96 -2.22
CA ASP A 147 15.06 -50.99 -1.18
C ASP A 147 16.36 -51.58 -0.56
N GLY A 148 17.51 -50.94 -0.80
CA GLY A 148 18.82 -51.33 -0.27
C GLY A 148 19.07 -50.91 1.19
N GLU A 149 19.76 -51.77 1.96
CA GLU A 149 20.20 -51.48 3.32
C GLU A 149 21.13 -50.23 3.38
N VAL A 150 20.83 -49.29 4.27
CA VAL A 150 21.69 -48.12 4.54
C VAL A 150 22.96 -48.59 5.25
N GLY A 151 24.12 -48.24 4.67
CA GLY A 151 25.43 -48.53 5.27
C GLY A 151 25.69 -47.74 6.56
N GLU A 152 26.49 -48.33 7.46
CA GLU A 152 26.90 -47.70 8.73
C GLU A 152 27.57 -46.33 8.50
N PRO A 153 27.45 -45.39 9.46
CA PRO A 153 28.08 -44.07 9.36
C PRO A 153 29.62 -44.19 9.19
N GLU A 154 30.18 -43.35 8.32
CA GLU A 154 31.63 -43.33 8.04
C GLU A 154 32.15 -41.90 8.06
N ILE A 155 33.34 -41.71 8.65
CA ILE A 155 34.10 -40.45 8.55
C ILE A 155 35.51 -40.73 8.07
N SER A 156 36.08 -39.82 7.30
CA SER A 156 37.48 -39.84 6.89
C SER A 156 38.19 -38.54 7.27
N LEU A 157 39.44 -38.65 7.71
CA LEU A 157 40.30 -37.53 8.10
C LEU A 157 41.61 -37.55 7.32
N GLN A 158 41.95 -36.42 6.70
CA GLN A 158 43.24 -36.20 6.04
C GLN A 158 43.88 -34.90 6.55
N LEU A 159 44.93 -35.04 7.36
CA LEU A 159 45.84 -33.96 7.75
C LEU A 159 46.71 -33.60 6.54
N THR A 160 46.39 -32.47 5.88
CA THR A 160 47.02 -32.02 4.63
C THR A 160 48.24 -31.12 4.87
N SER A 161 48.31 -30.47 6.04
CA SER A 161 49.48 -29.74 6.51
C SER A 161 49.67 -29.94 8.02
N PRO A 162 50.91 -29.99 8.54
CA PRO A 162 52.14 -30.21 7.78
C PRO A 162 52.18 -31.62 7.17
N VAL A 163 53.01 -31.84 6.15
CA VAL A 163 53.24 -33.19 5.61
C VAL A 163 54.19 -33.98 6.50
N SER A 164 54.08 -35.31 6.51
CA SER A 164 55.00 -36.16 7.27
C SER A 164 56.43 -36.04 6.74
N GLY A 165 57.38 -35.84 7.65
CA GLY A 165 58.77 -35.53 7.34
C GLY A 165 59.06 -34.05 7.07
N ALA A 166 58.08 -33.14 7.22
CA ALA A 166 58.33 -31.70 7.11
C ALA A 166 59.36 -31.24 8.16
N GLU A 167 60.22 -30.32 7.77
CA GLU A 167 61.27 -29.77 8.61
C GLU A 167 61.03 -28.27 8.84
N PHE A 168 61.20 -27.83 10.08
CA PHE A 168 61.03 -26.44 10.50
C PHE A 168 62.24 -26.03 11.35
N GLU A 169 62.59 -24.75 11.41
CA GLU A 169 63.54 -24.26 12.42
C GLU A 169 62.83 -23.97 13.74
N GLU A 170 63.56 -24.03 14.86
CA GLU A 170 63.02 -23.60 16.16
C GLU A 170 62.58 -22.13 16.12
N GLY A 171 61.32 -21.87 16.48
CA GLY A 171 60.67 -20.55 16.47
C GLY A 171 59.84 -20.21 15.22
N GLN A 172 59.73 -21.12 14.24
CA GLN A 172 58.85 -20.96 13.07
C GLN A 172 57.38 -21.30 13.38
N ALA A 173 56.44 -20.78 12.58
CA ALA A 173 55.03 -21.13 12.69
C ALA A 173 54.69 -22.35 11.81
N VAL A 174 54.22 -23.42 12.43
CA VAL A 174 53.71 -24.64 11.79
C VAL A 174 52.21 -24.51 11.62
N THR A 175 51.73 -24.53 10.37
CA THR A 175 50.29 -24.50 10.08
C THR A 175 49.75 -25.93 9.93
N MET A 176 48.75 -26.24 10.74
CA MET A 176 48.03 -27.51 10.73
C MET A 176 46.70 -27.33 9.99
N LEU A 177 46.41 -28.18 9.01
CA LEU A 177 45.20 -28.13 8.19
C LEU A 177 44.67 -29.55 7.98
N ALA A 178 43.38 -29.76 8.25
CA ALA A 178 42.72 -31.05 8.09
C ALA A 178 41.53 -30.95 7.12
N ASN A 179 41.54 -31.80 6.10
CA ASN A 179 40.37 -32.09 5.28
C ASN A 179 39.61 -33.25 5.94
N VAL A 180 38.29 -33.15 5.98
CA VAL A 180 37.41 -34.17 6.58
C VAL A 180 36.25 -34.44 5.63
N THR A 181 35.87 -35.71 5.48
CA THR A 181 34.61 -36.10 4.84
C THR A 181 33.78 -36.92 5.82
N ALA A 182 32.46 -36.76 5.76
CA ALA A 182 31.52 -37.55 6.55
C ALA A 182 30.41 -38.07 5.63
N THR A 183 30.05 -39.33 5.80
CA THR A 183 29.04 -40.06 5.02
C THR A 183 28.06 -40.69 6.01
N ASN A 184 26.77 -40.43 5.83
CA ASN A 184 25.70 -40.85 6.76
C ASN A 184 25.89 -40.34 8.20
N THR A 185 26.63 -39.23 8.38
CA THR A 185 26.92 -38.54 9.65
C THR A 185 27.49 -37.14 9.38
N SER A 186 27.71 -36.30 10.40
CA SER A 186 28.23 -34.93 10.24
C SER A 186 29.40 -34.61 11.21
N VAL A 187 30.28 -33.66 10.85
CA VAL A 187 31.51 -33.36 11.61
C VAL A 187 31.21 -32.46 12.81
N LYS A 188 31.55 -32.92 14.02
CA LYS A 188 31.33 -32.20 15.28
C LYS A 188 32.52 -31.34 15.70
N ALA A 189 33.75 -31.82 15.51
CA ALA A 189 34.99 -31.02 15.67
C ALA A 189 36.22 -31.73 15.10
N VAL A 190 37.26 -30.95 14.79
CA VAL A 190 38.64 -31.43 14.64
C VAL A 190 39.50 -30.84 15.76
N THR A 191 40.17 -31.70 16.53
CA THR A 191 41.09 -31.31 17.61
C THR A 191 42.53 -31.58 17.20
N PHE A 192 43.37 -30.54 17.26
CA PHE A 192 44.79 -30.59 16.90
C PHE A 192 45.66 -30.70 18.15
N PHE A 193 46.65 -31.59 18.10
CA PHE A 193 47.59 -31.88 19.16
C PHE A 193 49.03 -31.83 18.64
N VAL A 194 49.96 -31.42 19.50
CA VAL A 194 51.41 -31.56 19.31
C VAL A 194 51.97 -32.30 20.51
N ASP A 195 52.64 -33.44 20.28
CA ASP A 195 53.17 -34.34 21.31
C ASP A 195 52.12 -34.75 22.36
N ASN A 196 50.88 -34.95 21.90
CA ASN A 196 49.66 -35.19 22.69
C ASN A 196 49.18 -34.03 23.58
N VAL A 197 49.78 -32.84 23.49
CA VAL A 197 49.24 -31.61 24.08
C VAL A 197 48.28 -30.97 23.09
N GLN A 198 47.03 -30.71 23.50
CA GLN A 198 46.04 -30.04 22.65
C GLN A 198 46.47 -28.60 22.37
N VAL A 199 46.56 -28.23 21.09
CA VAL A 199 46.86 -26.86 20.65
C VAL A 199 45.58 -26.10 20.29
N ALA A 200 44.62 -26.76 19.63
CA ALA A 200 43.37 -26.13 19.21
C ALA A 200 42.24 -27.15 19.02
N ARG A 201 40.99 -26.67 19.05
CA ARG A 201 39.80 -27.42 18.61
C ARG A 201 39.01 -26.53 17.66
N ALA A 202 38.90 -26.94 16.41
CA ALA A 202 38.14 -26.26 15.36
C ALA A 202 36.79 -26.95 15.18
N THR A 203 35.70 -26.18 15.24
CA THR A 203 34.31 -26.67 15.12
C THR A 203 33.65 -26.31 13.78
N GLN A 204 34.36 -25.59 12.91
CA GLN A 204 33.90 -25.20 11.57
C GLN A 204 35.04 -25.32 10.56
N ALA A 205 34.70 -25.52 9.29
CA ALA A 205 35.66 -25.57 8.19
C ALA A 205 36.05 -24.14 7.73
N PRO A 206 37.29 -23.91 7.24
CA PRO A 206 38.40 -24.86 7.13
C PRO A 206 38.98 -25.23 8.51
N PHE A 207 39.11 -26.53 8.78
CA PHE A 207 39.62 -27.01 10.07
C PHE A 207 41.14 -26.82 10.14
N GLN A 208 41.57 -25.74 10.79
CA GLN A 208 42.99 -25.35 10.83
C GLN A 208 43.42 -24.84 12.21
N ALA A 209 44.73 -24.89 12.46
CA ALA A 209 45.38 -24.39 13.66
C ALA A 209 46.83 -23.99 13.38
N SER A 210 47.45 -23.20 14.26
CA SER A 210 48.86 -22.83 14.16
C SER A 210 49.60 -23.14 15.46
N TRP A 211 50.83 -23.61 15.36
CA TRP A 211 51.72 -23.92 16.49
C TRP A 211 53.11 -23.34 16.22
N THR A 212 53.73 -22.69 17.21
CA THR A 212 55.13 -22.26 17.10
C THR A 212 56.06 -23.42 17.43
N SER A 213 57.01 -23.75 16.57
CA SER A 213 57.96 -24.86 16.74
C SER A 213 58.91 -24.62 17.91
N VAL A 214 58.57 -25.18 19.07
CA VAL A 214 59.35 -25.04 20.32
C VAL A 214 59.99 -26.36 20.72
N GLY A 215 61.30 -26.35 20.95
CA GLY A 215 62.12 -27.54 21.14
C GLY A 215 62.71 -28.05 19.82
N VAL A 216 63.99 -28.44 19.84
CA VAL A 216 64.64 -29.12 18.72
C VAL A 216 64.44 -30.63 18.86
N GLY A 217 63.98 -31.28 17.79
CA GLY A 217 63.71 -32.72 17.78
C GLY A 217 62.59 -33.12 16.82
N ALA A 218 62.16 -34.38 16.92
CA ALA A 218 60.96 -34.85 16.22
C ALA A 218 59.72 -34.56 17.06
N HIS A 219 58.70 -33.93 16.46
CA HIS A 219 57.41 -33.62 17.08
C HIS A 219 56.29 -34.33 16.34
N MET A 220 55.33 -34.88 17.10
CA MET A 220 54.17 -35.57 16.56
C MET A 220 52.98 -34.62 16.49
N ILE A 221 52.58 -34.23 15.27
CA ILE A 221 51.36 -33.47 15.01
C ILE A 221 50.23 -34.46 14.79
N LYS A 222 49.12 -34.31 15.52
CA LYS A 222 47.95 -35.19 15.39
C LYS A 222 46.65 -34.39 15.28
N ALA A 223 45.83 -34.71 14.29
CA ALA A 223 44.44 -34.30 14.24
C ALA A 223 43.54 -35.47 14.66
N VAL A 224 42.47 -35.15 15.40
CA VAL A 224 41.40 -36.10 15.76
C VAL A 224 40.08 -35.46 15.34
N VAL A 225 39.35 -36.11 14.43
CA VAL A 225 37.97 -35.75 14.11
C VAL A 225 37.02 -36.49 15.05
N GLU A 226 35.98 -35.79 15.50
CA GLU A 226 34.80 -36.33 16.17
C GLU A 226 33.59 -35.95 15.31
N ASP A 227 32.65 -36.88 15.11
CA ASP A 227 31.40 -36.65 14.38
C ASP A 227 30.19 -36.53 15.33
N THR A 228 28.98 -36.38 14.78
CA THR A 228 27.74 -36.32 15.58
C THR A 228 27.23 -37.68 16.06
N SER A 229 27.63 -38.78 15.40
CA SER A 229 27.28 -40.15 15.79
C SER A 229 28.15 -40.71 16.94
N GLY A 230 29.28 -40.06 17.24
CA GLY A 230 30.27 -40.48 18.22
C GLY A 230 31.46 -41.27 17.64
N LEU A 231 31.54 -41.40 16.31
CA LEU A 231 32.72 -41.91 15.63
C LEU A 231 33.88 -40.91 15.73
N THR A 232 35.09 -41.46 15.81
CA THR A 232 36.33 -40.69 15.80
C THR A 232 37.34 -41.32 14.86
N GLN A 233 37.99 -40.50 14.03
CA GLN A 233 39.24 -40.88 13.35
C GLN A 233 40.37 -39.97 13.81
N GLU A 234 41.59 -40.50 13.82
CA GLU A 234 42.80 -39.71 14.05
C GLU A 234 43.83 -39.95 12.95
N GLN A 235 44.58 -38.90 12.61
CA GLN A 235 45.75 -39.00 11.75
C GLN A 235 46.89 -38.18 12.35
N ALA A 236 48.07 -38.77 12.39
CA ALA A 236 49.28 -38.15 12.89
C ALA A 236 50.39 -38.13 11.82
N VAL A 237 51.19 -37.08 11.85
CA VAL A 237 52.40 -36.90 11.06
C VAL A 237 53.56 -36.53 11.98
N SER A 238 54.76 -36.98 11.64
CA SER A 238 55.98 -36.59 12.36
C SER A 238 56.65 -35.46 11.60
N ILE A 239 57.03 -34.38 12.29
CA ILE A 239 57.83 -33.29 11.74
C ILE A 239 59.14 -33.18 12.53
N THR A 240 60.18 -32.59 11.93
CA THR A 240 61.47 -32.36 12.61
C THR A 240 61.72 -30.87 12.76
N VAL A 241 61.81 -30.42 14.02
CA VAL A 241 62.28 -29.07 14.34
C VAL A 241 63.80 -29.11 14.48
N LYS A 242 64.50 -28.31 13.69
CA LYS A 242 65.97 -28.24 13.61
C LYS A 242 66.52 -27.06 14.41
N GLU A 243 67.71 -27.26 14.95
CA GLU A 243 68.53 -26.20 15.54
C GLU A 243 68.93 -25.21 14.43
N LYS A 244 68.58 -23.94 14.64
CA LYS A 244 68.80 -22.84 13.69
C LYS A 244 70.28 -22.71 13.32
N GLN A 245 70.63 -22.96 12.06
CA GLN A 245 72.02 -22.93 11.58
C GLN A 245 72.47 -21.51 11.22
N VAL A 246 73.77 -21.24 11.35
CA VAL A 246 74.38 -19.94 10.99
C VAL A 246 75.61 -20.17 10.12
N GLU A 247 75.55 -19.76 8.85
CA GLU A 247 76.70 -19.69 7.92
C GLU A 247 77.22 -18.24 7.78
N PRO A 248 78.46 -18.03 7.31
CA PRO A 248 79.06 -16.70 7.20
C PRO A 248 78.46 -15.88 6.05
N PRO A 249 78.24 -14.55 6.22
CA PRO A 249 77.42 -13.76 5.30
C PRO A 249 78.17 -13.29 4.03
N LEU A 250 77.41 -13.19 2.95
CA LEU A 250 77.72 -12.39 1.77
C LEU A 250 77.38 -10.91 2.07
N GLU A 251 78.22 -9.96 1.66
CA GLU A 251 77.98 -8.53 1.86
C GLU A 251 77.11 -7.93 0.74
N PRO A 252 76.14 -7.04 1.04
CA PRO A 252 75.27 -6.40 0.05
C PRO A 252 75.92 -5.19 -0.64
N GLU A 253 75.63 -4.98 -1.92
CA GLU A 253 76.19 -3.92 -2.76
C GLU A 253 75.10 -3.14 -3.51
N VAL A 254 75.17 -1.80 -3.49
CA VAL A 254 74.28 -0.91 -4.25
C VAL A 254 75.01 -0.37 -5.47
N HIS A 255 74.41 -0.49 -6.64
CA HIS A 255 74.95 0.00 -7.92
C HIS A 255 74.40 1.39 -8.29
N GLU A 256 73.17 1.72 -7.90
CA GLU A 256 72.58 3.04 -8.10
C GLU A 256 71.62 3.41 -6.95
N LEU A 257 71.63 4.68 -6.50
CA LEU A 257 70.59 5.27 -5.65
C LEU A 257 70.39 6.77 -5.96
N THR A 258 69.41 7.12 -6.77
CA THR A 258 69.17 8.50 -7.24
C THR A 258 67.73 8.99 -7.01
N PHE A 259 67.55 10.25 -6.60
CA PHE A 259 66.23 10.89 -6.58
C PHE A 259 65.80 11.31 -7.99
N VAL A 260 64.54 11.08 -8.33
CA VAL A 260 63.90 11.49 -9.59
C VAL A 260 62.99 12.70 -9.38
N ALA A 261 62.20 12.69 -8.30
CA ALA A 261 61.33 13.79 -7.88
C ALA A 261 61.00 13.70 -6.37
N PRO A 262 60.65 14.81 -5.68
CA PRO A 262 60.91 16.19 -6.09
C PRO A 262 62.41 16.46 -6.23
N THR A 263 62.79 17.67 -6.65
CA THR A 263 64.21 18.05 -6.85
C THR A 263 64.71 18.97 -5.75
N GLN A 264 66.05 19.05 -5.60
CA GLN A 264 66.71 19.89 -4.59
C GLN A 264 66.28 21.36 -4.71
N GLY A 265 65.69 21.90 -3.64
CA GLY A 265 65.21 23.28 -3.56
C GLY A 265 63.82 23.54 -4.16
N GLN A 266 63.08 22.48 -4.52
CA GLN A 266 61.71 22.62 -5.02
C GLN A 266 60.78 23.23 -3.96
N LYS A 267 59.92 24.17 -4.39
CA LYS A 267 58.83 24.72 -3.58
C LYS A 267 57.59 23.83 -3.65
N LEU A 268 56.92 23.66 -2.51
CA LEU A 268 55.70 22.89 -2.31
C LEU A 268 54.71 23.69 -1.46
N THR A 269 53.42 23.33 -1.50
CA THR A 269 52.36 23.95 -0.69
C THR A 269 52.03 23.04 0.49
N VAL A 270 51.77 23.60 1.68
CA VAL A 270 51.25 22.84 2.81
C VAL A 270 49.90 22.18 2.45
N GLU A 271 49.63 20.99 2.98
CA GLU A 271 48.46 20.14 2.67
C GLU A 271 48.31 19.67 1.21
N GLN A 272 49.27 19.96 0.33
CA GLN A 272 49.25 19.47 -1.07
C GLN A 272 50.12 18.21 -1.25
N ALA A 273 49.48 17.10 -1.62
CA ALA A 273 50.15 15.81 -1.83
C ALA A 273 51.23 15.86 -2.93
N THR A 274 52.43 15.35 -2.61
CA THR A 274 53.62 15.35 -3.45
C THR A 274 54.21 13.94 -3.56
N THR A 275 54.47 13.46 -4.78
CA THR A 275 55.05 12.13 -5.01
C THR A 275 56.58 12.19 -4.98
N ILE A 276 57.17 11.47 -4.02
CA ILE A 276 58.61 11.18 -3.97
C ILE A 276 58.89 9.97 -4.87
N THR A 277 59.88 10.07 -5.75
CA THR A 277 60.31 8.99 -6.66
C THR A 277 61.82 8.87 -6.63
N ALA A 278 62.32 7.64 -6.49
CA ALA A 278 63.75 7.32 -6.51
C ALA A 278 64.02 6.08 -7.38
N ARG A 279 65.22 6.05 -7.96
CA ARG A 279 65.77 4.94 -8.74
C ARG A 279 66.83 4.22 -7.91
N VAL A 280 66.77 2.90 -7.88
CA VAL A 280 67.72 2.04 -7.14
C VAL A 280 68.02 0.76 -7.91
N ASP A 281 69.28 0.32 -7.85
CA ASP A 281 69.79 -0.93 -8.42
C ASP A 281 70.90 -1.51 -7.51
N GLY A 282 71.05 -2.82 -7.42
CA GLY A 282 71.99 -3.47 -6.49
C GLY A 282 71.77 -4.96 -6.26
N GLU A 283 72.73 -5.61 -5.60
CA GLU A 283 72.71 -7.02 -5.23
C GLU A 283 72.56 -7.22 -3.72
N LEU A 284 71.79 -8.25 -3.32
CA LEU A 284 71.46 -8.60 -1.93
C LEU A 284 70.73 -7.50 -1.10
N ILE A 285 70.30 -6.42 -1.74
CA ILE A 285 69.39 -5.42 -1.17
C ILE A 285 67.92 -5.89 -1.24
N SER A 286 67.10 -5.48 -0.28
CA SER A 286 65.72 -5.97 -0.12
C SER A 286 64.65 -4.89 -0.11
N THR A 287 64.95 -3.72 0.46
CA THR A 287 63.91 -2.74 0.83
C THR A 287 64.40 -1.32 0.61
N LEU A 288 63.56 -0.48 0.01
CA LEU A 288 63.74 0.97 -0.08
C LEU A 288 62.73 1.66 0.84
N GLU A 289 63.20 2.38 1.84
CA GLU A 289 62.38 3.21 2.72
C GLU A 289 62.35 4.66 2.24
N PHE A 290 61.20 5.33 2.45
CA PHE A 290 61.00 6.75 2.17
C PHE A 290 60.73 7.50 3.47
N TRP A 291 61.38 8.65 3.65
CA TRP A 291 61.34 9.46 4.86
C TRP A 291 61.16 10.95 4.52
N ALA A 292 60.41 11.67 5.36
CA ALA A 292 60.38 13.13 5.41
C ALA A 292 60.76 13.59 6.83
N ASN A 293 61.81 14.41 6.92
CA ASN A 293 62.51 14.74 8.15
C ASN A 293 62.85 13.42 8.90
N ASP A 294 62.42 13.28 10.16
CA ASP A 294 62.61 12.07 10.96
C ASP A 294 61.42 11.09 10.91
N ARG A 295 60.41 11.32 10.04
CA ARG A 295 59.23 10.46 9.88
C ARG A 295 59.36 9.54 8.67
N LYS A 296 59.28 8.23 8.89
CA LYS A 296 59.11 7.23 7.82
C LYS A 296 57.72 7.37 7.19
N LEU A 297 57.69 7.50 5.87
CA LEU A 297 56.49 7.67 5.05
C LEU A 297 55.97 6.33 4.52
N GLY A 298 56.88 5.40 4.26
CA GLY A 298 56.57 4.09 3.70
C GLY A 298 57.83 3.32 3.33
N GLN A 299 57.64 2.10 2.82
CA GLN A 299 58.71 1.27 2.27
C GLN A 299 58.22 0.53 1.03
N ARG A 300 59.16 0.08 0.19
CA ARG A 300 58.91 -0.77 -0.99
C ARG A 300 59.94 -1.89 -1.02
N SER A 301 59.48 -3.11 -1.31
CA SER A 301 60.38 -4.23 -1.59
C SER A 301 61.07 -4.02 -2.93
N ILE A 302 62.39 -4.19 -2.96
CA ILE A 302 63.20 -4.11 -4.17
C ILE A 302 63.10 -5.46 -4.90
N THR A 303 62.91 -5.44 -6.21
CA THR A 303 62.80 -6.64 -7.04
C THR A 303 63.67 -6.52 -8.29
N ALA A 304 64.23 -7.64 -8.77
CA ALA A 304 65.20 -7.66 -9.87
C ALA A 304 64.66 -7.16 -11.24
N THR A 305 63.35 -6.90 -11.36
CA THR A 305 62.70 -6.38 -12.57
C THR A 305 62.28 -4.92 -12.46
N GLN A 306 62.44 -4.28 -11.29
CA GLN A 306 62.02 -2.91 -11.04
C GLN A 306 63.18 -2.09 -10.46
N ASN A 307 63.50 -0.95 -11.10
CA ASN A 307 64.56 -0.05 -10.64
C ASN A 307 64.06 1.37 -10.31
N SER A 308 62.75 1.59 -10.25
CA SER A 308 62.15 2.89 -9.92
C SER A 308 60.97 2.71 -8.99
N TYR A 309 60.92 3.52 -7.93
CA TYR A 309 60.02 3.34 -6.79
C TYR A 309 59.47 4.70 -6.35
N SER A 310 58.21 4.75 -5.89
CA SER A 310 57.56 5.99 -5.48
C SER A 310 56.70 5.85 -4.23
N GLN A 311 56.58 6.96 -3.50
CA GLN A 311 55.81 7.13 -2.27
C GLN A 311 55.21 8.53 -2.22
N SER A 312 53.92 8.65 -1.91
CA SER A 312 53.27 9.95 -1.69
C SER A 312 53.60 10.53 -0.31
N TRP A 313 53.70 11.85 -0.24
CA TRP A 313 53.90 12.63 0.98
C TRP A 313 53.12 13.94 0.90
N THR A 314 52.33 14.24 1.93
CA THR A 314 51.71 15.54 2.12
C THR A 314 52.46 16.29 3.25
N PRO A 315 53.01 17.49 2.99
CA PRO A 315 53.65 18.30 4.02
C PRO A 315 52.61 18.98 4.91
N SER A 316 52.72 18.80 6.23
CA SER A 316 51.78 19.34 7.23
C SER A 316 52.26 20.61 7.95
N GLU A 317 53.49 21.07 7.66
CA GLU A 317 54.08 22.26 8.27
C GLU A 317 54.82 23.08 7.22
N VAL A 318 54.82 24.40 7.39
CA VAL A 318 55.53 25.35 6.52
C VAL A 318 56.98 25.51 6.93
N GLY A 319 57.88 25.62 5.96
CA GLY A 319 59.33 25.70 6.17
C GLY A 319 60.12 24.67 5.34
N ASN A 320 61.42 24.52 5.65
CA ASN A 320 62.28 23.59 4.92
C ASN A 320 62.12 22.16 5.45
N SER A 321 61.87 21.21 4.56
CA SER A 321 61.82 19.77 4.86
C SER A 321 62.91 19.02 4.11
N THR A 322 63.46 17.98 4.74
CA THR A 322 64.46 17.07 4.16
C THR A 322 63.80 15.76 3.80
N LEU A 323 63.91 15.31 2.55
CA LEU A 323 63.42 14.02 2.09
C LEU A 323 64.59 13.06 1.96
N LYS A 324 64.43 11.83 2.46
CA LYS A 324 65.50 10.82 2.51
C LYS A 324 64.97 9.48 2.02
N VAL A 325 65.79 8.78 1.23
CA VAL A 325 65.56 7.37 0.88
C VAL A 325 66.69 6.51 1.44
N VAL A 326 66.34 5.33 1.95
CA VAL A 326 67.27 4.42 2.64
C VAL A 326 67.12 3.03 2.05
N VAL A 327 68.22 2.42 1.60
CA VAL A 327 68.28 1.07 1.08
C VAL A 327 68.71 0.13 2.20
N LEU A 328 67.95 -0.94 2.42
CA LEU A 328 68.23 -1.98 3.41
C LEU A 328 68.55 -3.32 2.73
N ASP A 329 69.40 -4.12 3.38
CA ASP A 329 69.68 -5.50 3.03
C ASP A 329 68.52 -6.44 3.43
N GLN A 330 68.68 -7.74 3.22
CA GLN A 330 67.69 -8.76 3.63
C GLN A 330 67.50 -8.87 5.15
N ASN A 331 68.42 -8.32 5.95
CA ASN A 331 68.39 -8.31 7.42
C ASN A 331 67.83 -6.99 7.99
N GLY A 332 67.46 -6.04 7.13
CA GLY A 332 67.01 -4.71 7.55
C GLY A 332 68.14 -3.75 7.95
N GLN A 333 69.42 -4.10 7.72
CA GLN A 333 70.54 -3.18 7.91
C GLN A 333 70.64 -2.20 6.74
N THR A 334 70.92 -0.93 7.04
CA THR A 334 71.16 0.10 6.02
C THR A 334 72.43 -0.17 5.24
N VAL A 335 72.31 -0.26 3.91
CA VAL A 335 73.42 -0.44 2.97
C VAL A 335 73.84 0.92 2.39
N GLU A 336 72.88 1.71 1.91
CA GLU A 336 73.11 3.07 1.42
C GLU A 336 71.89 3.97 1.70
N GLN A 337 72.08 5.30 1.69
CA GLN A 337 70.99 6.28 1.79
C GLN A 337 71.32 7.56 1.01
N ASN A 338 70.28 8.26 0.54
CA ASN A 338 70.39 9.52 -0.18
C ASN A 338 69.35 10.52 0.36
N SER A 339 69.58 11.83 0.24
CA SER A 339 68.66 12.87 0.75
C SER A 339 68.69 14.18 -0.04
N ILE A 340 67.54 14.84 -0.14
CA ILE A 340 67.33 16.18 -0.75
C ILE A 340 66.58 17.10 0.22
N ALA A 341 66.60 18.42 -0.03
CA ALA A 341 65.82 19.42 0.72
C ALA A 341 64.80 20.14 -0.18
N VAL A 342 63.64 20.48 0.36
CA VAL A 342 62.52 21.19 -0.28
C VAL A 342 61.96 22.27 0.67
N THR A 343 61.22 23.25 0.14
CA THR A 343 60.63 24.35 0.93
C THR A 343 59.11 24.35 0.80
N VAL A 344 58.40 24.39 1.92
CA VAL A 344 56.92 24.38 2.00
C VAL A 344 56.40 25.77 2.36
N GLU A 345 55.44 26.29 1.60
CA GLU A 345 54.84 27.62 1.78
C GLU A 345 53.35 27.56 2.18
N ALA A 346 52.85 28.61 2.83
CA ALA A 346 51.48 28.73 3.34
C ALA A 346 50.48 29.18 2.26
N ALA A 347 49.22 28.76 2.40
CA ALA A 347 48.08 29.35 1.67
C ALA A 347 47.54 30.60 2.40
N PRO A 348 46.98 31.61 1.69
CA PRO A 348 46.31 32.75 2.32
C PRO A 348 44.94 32.35 2.89
N SER A 349 44.55 32.95 4.02
CA SER A 349 43.28 32.69 4.71
C SER A 349 42.47 33.96 4.92
N PHE A 350 41.18 33.91 4.56
CA PHE A 350 40.13 34.80 5.05
C PHE A 350 39.27 34.00 6.04
N VAL A 351 38.66 34.64 7.03
CA VAL A 351 37.83 33.95 8.03
C VAL A 351 36.38 34.37 7.85
N SER A 352 35.45 33.42 7.87
CA SER A 352 34.02 33.75 7.80
C SER A 352 33.52 34.24 9.17
N PRO A 353 32.50 35.12 9.22
CA PRO A 353 31.89 35.58 10.46
C PRO A 353 31.36 34.45 11.37
N GLU A 354 31.05 34.79 12.62
CA GLU A 354 30.26 33.96 13.53
C GLU A 354 28.87 34.60 13.76
N VAL A 355 27.83 33.78 13.87
CA VAL A 355 26.47 34.22 14.20
C VAL A 355 25.73 33.18 15.06
N SER A 356 24.86 33.65 15.95
CA SER A 356 24.04 32.81 16.84
C SER A 356 22.76 33.52 17.27
N PHE A 357 21.69 32.75 17.52
CA PHE A 357 20.49 33.28 18.16
C PHE A 357 20.67 33.37 19.69
N SER A 358 20.20 34.46 20.28
CA SER A 358 20.02 34.61 21.73
C SER A 358 18.57 34.41 22.17
N SER A 359 17.61 34.63 21.28
CA SER A 359 16.18 34.29 21.44
C SER A 359 15.50 34.26 20.06
N PRO A 360 14.47 33.42 19.83
CA PRO A 360 14.06 32.29 20.66
C PRO A 360 15.14 31.19 20.70
N ALA A 361 15.00 30.23 21.62
CA ALA A 361 15.89 29.07 21.66
C ALA A 361 15.49 28.03 20.59
N ASN A 362 16.43 27.21 20.13
CA ASN A 362 16.13 26.10 19.22
C ASN A 362 15.14 25.11 19.88
N GLY A 363 14.05 24.79 19.19
CA GLY A 363 12.94 23.98 19.70
C GLY A 363 11.91 24.74 20.53
N SER A 364 11.93 26.09 20.56
CA SER A 364 10.86 26.87 21.22
C SER A 364 9.53 26.69 20.49
N LYS A 365 8.43 26.63 21.24
CA LYS A 365 7.07 26.51 20.70
C LYS A 365 6.29 27.82 20.90
N PHE A 366 5.45 28.15 19.94
CA PHE A 366 4.58 29.33 19.95
C PHE A 366 3.21 28.97 19.34
N GLU A 367 2.16 29.70 19.71
CA GLU A 367 0.83 29.49 19.13
C GLU A 367 0.65 30.29 17.83
N LYS A 368 -0.28 29.85 16.97
CA LYS A 368 -0.64 30.61 15.76
C LYS A 368 -1.08 32.03 16.13
N ASP A 369 -0.58 33.00 15.38
CA ASP A 369 -0.75 34.45 15.59
C ASP A 369 -0.07 35.02 16.87
N GLU A 370 0.74 34.24 17.59
CA GLU A 370 1.57 34.74 18.70
C GLU A 370 2.75 35.60 18.20
N LEU A 371 3.21 36.53 19.04
CA LEU A 371 4.25 37.51 18.70
C LEU A 371 5.62 37.10 19.29
N VAL A 372 6.52 36.63 18.44
CA VAL A 372 7.82 36.04 18.79
C VAL A 372 8.93 37.11 18.80
N SER A 373 9.57 37.31 19.95
CA SER A 373 10.74 38.21 20.08
C SER A 373 12.05 37.53 19.69
N ILE A 374 12.72 38.07 18.66
CA ILE A 374 13.93 37.52 18.06
C ILE A 374 15.14 38.42 18.36
N SER A 375 16.25 37.80 18.77
CA SER A 375 17.52 38.48 19.06
C SER A 375 18.71 37.62 18.63
N VAL A 376 19.66 38.25 17.93
CA VAL A 376 20.81 37.61 17.27
C VAL A 376 22.10 38.30 17.71
N ARG A 377 23.17 37.50 17.84
CA ARG A 377 24.56 37.97 18.01
C ARG A 377 25.36 37.57 16.77
N ALA A 378 26.10 38.50 16.21
CA ALA A 378 27.06 38.23 15.14
C ALA A 378 28.34 39.05 15.38
N THR A 379 29.49 38.46 15.04
CA THR A 379 30.84 39.00 15.25
C THR A 379 31.77 38.44 14.19
N ASP A 380 32.84 39.15 13.83
CA ASP A 380 33.89 38.62 12.94
C ASP A 380 35.27 38.56 13.63
N ALA A 381 36.16 37.73 13.09
CA ALA A 381 37.52 37.55 13.60
C ALA A 381 38.48 38.65 13.11
N ASP A 382 38.28 39.14 11.88
CA ASP A 382 39.04 40.23 11.23
C ASP A 382 38.41 41.62 11.48
N ASP A 383 37.21 41.67 12.06
CA ASP A 383 36.42 42.87 12.43
C ASP A 383 35.83 43.68 11.24
N ASP A 384 35.38 42.99 10.19
CA ASP A 384 34.82 43.58 8.95
C ASP A 384 33.37 43.13 8.59
N LEU A 385 32.64 42.57 9.56
CA LEU A 385 31.21 42.23 9.45
C LEU A 385 30.38 43.39 8.85
N SER A 386 29.71 43.16 7.72
CA SER A 386 28.98 44.18 6.96
C SER A 386 27.47 44.17 7.19
N ARG A 387 26.84 43.00 7.34
CA ARG A 387 25.37 42.86 7.40
C ARG A 387 24.89 41.67 8.23
N VAL A 388 23.71 41.81 8.85
CA VAL A 388 22.93 40.70 9.41
C VAL A 388 21.49 40.74 8.89
N ILE A 389 21.01 39.64 8.30
CA ILE A 389 19.60 39.46 7.88
C ILE A 389 18.97 38.37 8.74
N VAL A 390 17.72 38.55 9.16
CA VAL A 390 16.90 37.51 9.80
C VAL A 390 15.70 37.19 8.92
N LYS A 391 15.42 35.90 8.74
CA LYS A 391 14.31 35.35 7.96
C LYS A 391 13.49 34.37 8.79
N ALA A 392 12.23 34.21 8.43
CA ALA A 392 11.37 33.10 8.87
C ALA A 392 10.91 32.35 7.61
N ASN A 393 11.15 31.03 7.51
CA ASN A 393 10.80 30.22 6.34
C ASN A 393 11.21 30.87 5.00
N ASN A 394 12.47 31.29 4.90
CA ASN A 394 13.08 32.03 3.79
C ASN A 394 12.52 33.44 3.49
N GLN A 395 11.40 33.86 4.07
CA GLN A 395 10.93 35.24 3.99
C GLN A 395 11.75 36.15 4.91
N GLN A 396 12.35 37.21 4.36
CA GLN A 396 13.06 38.20 5.17
C GLN A 396 12.09 38.93 6.09
N ILE A 397 12.35 38.84 7.39
CA ILE A 397 11.57 39.52 8.44
C ILE A 397 12.30 40.79 8.91
N CYS A 398 13.64 40.78 8.97
CA CYS A 398 14.45 41.87 9.51
C CYS A 398 15.82 41.96 8.80
N GLU A 399 16.39 43.16 8.66
CA GLU A 399 17.74 43.38 8.10
C GLU A 399 18.44 44.52 8.86
N PHE A 400 19.73 44.32 9.15
CA PHE A 400 20.57 45.21 9.94
C PHE A 400 21.91 45.46 9.25
N ASN A 401 22.36 46.72 9.23
CA ASN A 401 23.67 47.11 8.70
C ASN A 401 24.70 47.17 9.85
N ALA A 402 25.61 46.19 9.88
CA ALA A 402 26.57 45.99 10.98
C ALA A 402 27.59 47.12 11.10
N SER A 403 27.87 47.87 10.02
CA SER A 403 28.73 49.07 10.08
C SER A 403 28.15 50.23 10.90
N THR A 404 26.88 50.13 11.33
CA THR A 404 26.17 51.18 12.09
C THR A 404 25.35 50.67 13.29
N ALA A 405 25.09 49.36 13.39
CA ALA A 405 24.30 48.75 14.46
C ALA A 405 25.10 47.66 15.17
N SER A 406 25.16 47.70 16.51
CA SER A 406 25.88 46.74 17.35
C SER A 406 24.95 45.78 18.12
N GLN A 407 23.66 45.75 17.78
CA GLN A 407 22.63 44.87 18.36
C GLN A 407 21.60 44.54 17.27
N TYR A 408 21.20 43.28 17.19
CA TYR A 408 20.33 42.76 16.14
C TYR A 408 19.11 42.08 16.79
N SER A 409 17.95 42.74 16.75
CA SER A 409 16.72 42.22 17.37
C SER A 409 15.47 42.84 16.75
N CYS A 410 14.40 42.06 16.66
CA CYS A 410 13.10 42.45 16.14
C CYS A 410 12.01 41.47 16.62
N ASP A 411 10.75 41.87 16.54
CA ASP A 411 9.61 40.99 16.83
C ASP A 411 8.91 40.55 15.54
N TRP A 412 8.38 39.32 15.53
CA TRP A 412 7.74 38.70 14.37
C TRP A 412 6.50 37.89 14.77
N THR A 413 5.37 38.06 14.08
CA THR A 413 4.12 37.35 14.38
C THR A 413 4.04 36.01 13.64
N ALA A 414 3.81 34.93 14.39
CA ALA A 414 3.77 33.55 13.93
C ALA A 414 2.43 33.15 13.31
N SER A 415 2.04 33.78 12.20
CA SER A 415 0.69 33.64 11.61
C SER A 415 0.44 32.35 10.81
N GLN A 416 1.35 31.37 10.84
CA GLN A 416 1.22 30.10 10.13
C GLN A 416 1.77 28.94 10.98
N VAL A 417 1.01 27.85 11.00
CA VAL A 417 1.29 26.63 11.76
C VAL A 417 2.26 25.73 11.01
N GLY A 418 3.01 24.94 11.79
CA GLY A 418 4.11 24.11 11.35
C GLY A 418 5.43 24.59 11.94
N ASP A 419 6.49 23.87 11.62
CA ASP A 419 7.83 24.30 12.00
C ASP A 419 8.26 25.54 11.19
N VAL A 420 8.68 26.58 11.91
CA VAL A 420 9.27 27.79 11.35
C VAL A 420 10.76 27.77 11.61
N THR A 421 11.56 27.74 10.54
CA THR A 421 13.00 27.93 10.64
C THR A 421 13.30 29.42 10.61
N LEU A 422 13.76 29.94 11.75
CA LEU A 422 14.36 31.27 11.83
C LEU A 422 15.83 31.16 11.42
N GLU A 423 16.20 31.90 10.38
CA GLU A 423 17.56 31.94 9.84
C GLU A 423 18.16 33.32 10.07
N ALA A 424 19.34 33.39 10.68
CA ALA A 424 20.14 34.62 10.78
C ALA A 424 21.41 34.47 9.95
N VAL A 425 21.55 35.30 8.91
CA VAL A 425 22.70 35.32 8.00
C VAL A 425 23.55 36.55 8.33
N ALA A 426 24.79 36.31 8.77
CA ALA A 426 25.84 37.31 8.88
C ALA A 426 26.68 37.31 7.59
N THR A 427 27.16 38.47 7.15
CA THR A 427 28.01 38.63 5.96
C THR A 427 29.10 39.66 6.24
N ASP A 428 30.34 39.38 5.85
CA ASP A 428 31.52 40.27 5.96
C ASP A 428 31.63 41.24 4.76
N ALA A 429 32.80 41.86 4.57
CA ALA A 429 33.09 42.70 3.40
C ALA A 429 33.51 41.92 2.13
N GLU A 430 34.06 40.72 2.32
CA GLU A 430 34.56 39.81 1.29
C GLU A 430 33.43 38.95 0.67
N ASN A 431 32.24 38.99 1.26
CA ASN A 431 31.03 38.19 1.00
C ASN A 431 31.10 36.74 1.51
N LEU A 432 31.97 36.44 2.48
CA LEU A 432 31.82 35.23 3.28
C LEU A 432 30.64 35.40 4.22
N THR A 433 29.95 34.30 4.49
CA THR A 433 28.73 34.29 5.29
C THR A 433 28.79 33.21 6.34
N ALA A 434 28.22 33.51 7.50
CA ALA A 434 27.81 32.49 8.45
C ALA A 434 26.31 32.56 8.68
N ILE A 435 25.75 31.40 8.98
CA ILE A 435 24.31 31.21 9.10
C ILE A 435 24.05 30.50 10.43
N ALA A 436 23.28 31.15 11.30
CA ALA A 436 22.64 30.49 12.42
C ALA A 436 21.21 30.13 12.02
N ARG A 437 20.73 28.99 12.50
CA ARG A 437 19.31 28.63 12.40
C ARG A 437 18.81 28.20 13.78
N VAL A 438 17.61 28.65 14.13
CA VAL A 438 16.81 28.03 15.18
C VAL A 438 15.48 27.63 14.58
N LYS A 439 15.13 26.36 14.75
CA LYS A 439 13.83 25.82 14.39
C LYS A 439 12.90 26.05 15.58
N ILE A 440 11.80 26.76 15.36
CA ILE A 440 10.71 26.90 16.33
C ILE A 440 9.47 26.20 15.76
N THR A 441 8.57 25.72 16.60
CA THR A 441 7.32 25.10 16.13
C THR A 441 6.17 26.04 16.44
N VAL A 442 5.38 26.39 15.43
CA VAL A 442 4.13 27.13 15.59
C VAL A 442 3.00 26.11 15.52
N GLU A 443 2.17 26.01 16.55
CA GLU A 443 1.17 24.92 16.65
C GLU A 443 -0.27 25.47 16.58
N GLU A 444 -1.09 24.88 15.71
CA GLU A 444 -2.51 24.66 15.99
C GLU A 444 -2.59 23.23 16.53
N VAL A 445 -3.12 23.09 17.73
CA VAL A 445 -3.32 21.82 18.44
C VAL A 445 -4.48 21.07 17.75
N ASP A 446 -4.42 19.78 17.38
CA ASP A 446 -3.85 18.60 18.07
C ASP A 446 -2.89 17.69 17.25
N THR A 447 -2.16 16.81 17.95
CA THR A 447 -1.04 15.96 17.43
C THR A 447 -1.29 14.43 17.45
N PRO A 448 -0.52 13.60 16.68
CA PRO A 448 -0.73 12.15 16.53
C PRO A 448 0.25 11.20 17.29
N THR A 449 0.04 9.87 17.11
CA THR A 449 0.93 8.70 17.43
C THR A 449 1.09 8.24 18.91
N PRO A 450 1.64 7.03 19.16
CA PRO A 450 1.12 5.65 18.94
C PRO A 450 -0.14 5.40 19.81
N PRO A 451 -0.42 4.21 20.42
CA PRO A 451 -0.88 4.22 21.81
C PRO A 451 0.27 4.73 22.71
N GLY A 452 0.59 6.02 22.58
CA GLY A 452 1.14 6.81 23.67
C GLY A 452 -0.05 7.25 24.51
N GLY A 453 -0.27 6.61 25.65
CA GLY A 453 -1.50 6.77 26.41
C GLY A 453 -1.71 5.65 27.42
N LEU A 454 -2.96 5.45 27.85
CA LEU A 454 -3.34 4.56 28.95
C LEU A 454 -2.98 3.07 28.73
N CYS A 455 -2.64 2.67 27.51
CA CYS A 455 -2.21 1.31 27.17
C CYS A 455 -0.72 1.16 26.85
N ALA A 456 0.09 2.21 26.87
CA ALA A 456 1.51 2.12 26.50
C ALA A 456 2.29 1.09 27.35
N ASP A 457 1.81 0.86 28.57
CA ASP A 457 2.36 -0.09 29.54
C ASP A 457 1.68 -1.50 29.51
N PHE A 458 0.76 -1.76 28.58
CA PHE A 458 0.03 -3.03 28.46
C PHE A 458 0.47 -3.86 27.24
N ASN A 459 0.45 -5.18 27.42
CA ASN A 459 0.84 -6.17 26.41
C ASN A 459 -0.12 -6.21 25.21
N VAL A 460 0.41 -6.09 23.98
CA VAL A 460 -0.40 -6.06 22.74
C VAL A 460 -0.50 -7.44 22.09
N TYR A 461 -1.69 -8.04 22.07
CA TYR A 461 -2.00 -9.26 21.34
C TYR A 461 -1.49 -9.21 19.89
N PRO A 462 -0.75 -10.24 19.42
CA PRO A 462 -0.62 -11.57 20.03
C PRO A 462 0.39 -11.74 21.16
N ASP A 463 1.11 -10.71 21.63
CA ASP A 463 2.00 -10.80 22.80
C ASP A 463 1.22 -10.90 24.12
N TRP A 464 0.75 -12.11 24.40
CA TRP A 464 0.07 -12.47 25.64
C TRP A 464 0.86 -12.10 26.91
N THR A 465 0.18 -11.51 27.90
CA THR A 465 0.73 -11.24 29.24
C THR A 465 1.35 -12.47 29.91
N ARG A 466 0.89 -13.68 29.54
CA ARG A 466 1.42 -14.98 30.00
C ARG A 466 1.84 -15.91 28.85
N GLY A 467 2.26 -15.36 27.71
CA GLY A 467 2.90 -16.10 26.60
C GLY A 467 1.95 -16.71 25.56
N ASP A 468 0.93 -17.47 25.99
CA ASP A 468 -0.12 -18.00 25.10
C ASP A 468 -1.56 -17.73 25.61
N HIS A 469 -1.69 -17.08 26.77
CA HIS A 469 -2.95 -16.87 27.49
C HIS A 469 -2.89 -15.63 28.41
N ALA A 470 -4.02 -15.30 29.04
CA ALA A 470 -4.07 -14.37 30.16
C ALA A 470 -4.89 -14.94 31.33
N THR A 471 -4.71 -14.36 32.52
CA THR A 471 -5.37 -14.82 33.76
C THR A 471 -6.10 -13.68 34.48
N GLY A 472 -7.00 -14.02 35.41
CA GLY A 472 -7.90 -13.05 36.05
C GLY A 472 -7.19 -11.82 36.61
N GLY A 473 -7.39 -10.66 35.97
CA GLY A 473 -6.78 -9.37 36.28
C GLY A 473 -5.64 -8.95 35.34
N ASP A 474 -5.11 -9.82 34.49
CA ASP A 474 -4.13 -9.48 33.45
C ASP A 474 -4.81 -8.66 32.34
N ILE A 475 -4.14 -7.61 31.82
CA ILE A 475 -4.68 -6.68 30.81
C ILE A 475 -3.92 -6.84 29.50
N MET A 476 -4.67 -7.00 28.40
CA MET A 476 -4.19 -7.30 27.06
C MET A 476 -4.83 -6.37 26.03
N VAL A 477 -4.01 -5.75 25.18
CA VAL A 477 -4.43 -4.87 24.11
C VAL A 477 -4.64 -5.65 22.83
N HIS A 478 -5.80 -5.58 22.20
CA HIS A 478 -6.03 -6.17 20.87
C HIS A 478 -6.77 -5.14 20.01
N LYS A 479 -6.29 -4.90 18.78
CA LYS A 479 -6.83 -3.88 17.86
C LYS A 479 -7.03 -2.49 18.51
N ASN A 480 -5.99 -2.03 19.23
CA ASN A 480 -5.99 -0.77 19.99
C ASN A 480 -7.00 -0.68 21.15
N ILE A 481 -7.48 -1.81 21.68
CA ILE A 481 -8.39 -1.87 22.83
C ILE A 481 -7.83 -2.79 23.92
N ALA A 482 -7.71 -2.30 25.16
CA ALA A 482 -7.33 -3.12 26.31
C ALA A 482 -8.54 -3.87 26.88
N TYR A 483 -8.33 -5.15 27.16
CA TYR A 483 -9.27 -6.05 27.83
C TYR A 483 -8.60 -6.70 29.02
N SER A 484 -9.30 -6.74 30.15
CA SER A 484 -8.89 -7.45 31.36
C SER A 484 -9.47 -8.86 31.34
N ALA A 485 -8.64 -9.89 31.44
CA ALA A 485 -9.12 -11.25 31.62
C ALA A 485 -9.87 -11.35 32.97
N VAL A 486 -11.09 -11.91 32.96
CA VAL A 486 -11.90 -12.10 34.17
C VAL A 486 -11.47 -13.34 34.94
N HIS A 487 -10.96 -14.34 34.21
CA HIS A 487 -10.39 -15.60 34.70
C HIS A 487 -9.39 -16.14 33.64
N TRP A 488 -8.88 -17.36 33.79
CA TRP A 488 -7.92 -17.94 32.83
C TRP A 488 -8.56 -18.11 31.44
N THR A 489 -7.92 -17.61 30.39
CA THR A 489 -8.40 -17.68 29.01
C THR A 489 -7.29 -17.63 27.96
N GLN A 490 -7.49 -18.41 26.89
CA GLN A 490 -6.67 -18.47 25.66
C GLN A 490 -7.40 -17.90 24.44
N THR A 491 -8.61 -17.37 24.61
CA THR A 491 -9.37 -16.76 23.51
C THR A 491 -8.98 -15.30 23.35
N VAL A 492 -8.97 -14.79 22.12
CA VAL A 492 -8.42 -13.48 21.76
C VAL A 492 -8.99 -12.35 22.64
N PRO A 493 -8.21 -11.35 23.09
CA PRO A 493 -8.72 -10.33 24.01
C PRO A 493 -9.96 -9.63 23.44
N GLY A 494 -11.05 -9.69 24.22
CA GLY A 494 -12.36 -9.16 23.85
C GLY A 494 -13.24 -10.08 22.99
N SER A 495 -12.83 -11.32 22.68
CA SER A 495 -13.60 -12.21 21.80
C SER A 495 -14.74 -12.98 22.46
N ASP A 496 -14.77 -13.05 23.80
CA ASP A 496 -15.86 -13.67 24.56
C ASP A 496 -15.88 -13.18 26.03
N ALA A 497 -16.88 -13.66 26.79
CA ALA A 497 -17.13 -13.28 28.18
C ALA A 497 -16.07 -13.74 29.22
N SER A 498 -14.99 -14.42 28.81
CA SER A 498 -13.81 -14.59 29.67
C SER A 498 -12.99 -13.30 29.79
N TRP A 499 -13.26 -12.32 28.93
CA TRP A 499 -12.71 -10.97 28.94
C TRP A 499 -13.76 -9.94 29.41
N ALA A 500 -13.31 -9.00 30.23
CA ALA A 500 -14.01 -7.77 30.51
C ALA A 500 -13.25 -6.62 29.85
N LEU A 501 -13.98 -5.74 29.19
CA LEU A 501 -13.44 -4.54 28.59
C LEU A 501 -12.71 -3.67 29.62
N HIS A 502 -11.50 -3.21 29.32
CA HIS A 502 -10.68 -2.39 30.23
C HIS A 502 -10.71 -0.90 29.85
N LEU A 503 -10.31 -0.56 28.62
CA LEU A 503 -10.35 0.79 28.01
C LEU A 503 -9.84 0.75 26.55
N ASN A 504 -10.11 1.75 25.70
CA ASN A 504 -9.35 1.87 24.44
C ASN A 504 -7.98 2.51 24.66
N CYS A 505 -7.03 2.14 23.81
CA CYS A 505 -5.64 2.54 23.92
C CYS A 505 -5.32 3.90 23.31
N ASP A 506 -6.25 4.43 22.53
CA ASP A 506 -6.38 5.86 22.16
C ASP A 506 -7.22 6.66 23.18
N GLY A 507 -7.78 6.01 24.22
CA GLY A 507 -8.60 6.65 25.26
C GLY A 507 -10.09 6.82 24.92
N THR A 508 -10.55 6.35 23.76
CA THR A 508 -11.98 6.39 23.37
C THR A 508 -12.81 5.24 23.98
N GLU A 509 -14.11 5.18 23.69
CA GLU A 509 -15.00 4.07 24.11
C GLU A 509 -15.13 2.97 23.01
N PRO A 510 -15.38 1.69 23.37
CA PRO A 510 -14.72 0.59 22.64
C PRO A 510 -15.39 -0.05 21.40
N GLY A 511 -14.81 0.21 20.22
CA GLY A 511 -14.97 -0.64 19.02
C GLY A 511 -14.78 0.11 17.68
N THR A 512 -13.72 -0.19 16.93
CA THR A 512 -13.49 0.29 15.53
C THR A 512 -12.65 -0.71 14.71
N ALA A 513 -12.73 -0.66 13.37
CA ALA A 513 -12.34 -1.75 12.44
C ALA A 513 -10.94 -1.60 11.78
N PRO A 514 -10.32 -2.69 11.24
CA PRO A 514 -8.99 -2.66 10.61
C PRO A 514 -8.98 -2.16 9.15
N ALA A 515 -7.79 -1.78 8.64
CA ALA A 515 -7.64 -0.86 7.51
C ALA A 515 -7.25 -1.46 6.13
N LEU A 516 -7.37 -2.78 5.90
CA LEU A 516 -6.92 -3.45 4.66
C LEU A 516 -7.99 -4.43 4.14
N SER A 517 -9.04 -3.88 3.55
CA SER A 517 -10.21 -4.64 3.10
C SER A 517 -11.12 -3.80 2.20
N LEU A 518 -11.93 -4.46 1.36
CA LEU A 518 -12.65 -3.83 0.25
C LEU A 518 -13.62 -2.74 0.73
N ARG A 519 -13.25 -1.46 0.54
CA ARG A 519 -14.12 -0.34 0.91
C ARG A 519 -15.46 -0.47 0.14
N ASN A 520 -16.58 -0.26 0.84
CA ASN A 520 -17.85 0.02 0.16
C ASN A 520 -17.63 1.23 -0.77
N PRO A 521 -18.28 1.28 -1.96
CA PRO A 521 -17.96 2.30 -2.96
C PRO A 521 -18.41 3.70 -2.48
N MET A 522 -17.44 4.47 -1.99
CA MET A 522 -17.57 5.85 -1.49
C MET A 522 -17.53 6.86 -2.64
N ASP A 523 -17.29 8.14 -2.32
CA ASP A 523 -17.00 9.20 -3.29
C ASP A 523 -15.88 8.76 -4.28
N PRO A 524 -16.00 9.09 -5.57
CA PRO A 524 -15.00 8.74 -6.57
C PRO A 524 -13.70 9.53 -6.34
N VAL A 525 -12.57 8.93 -6.73
CA VAL A 525 -11.28 9.62 -6.73
C VAL A 525 -11.36 10.86 -7.63
N ARG A 526 -10.84 12.01 -7.19
CA ARG A 526 -10.77 13.22 -8.01
C ARG A 526 -9.91 12.98 -9.24
N LEU A 527 -10.48 13.24 -10.42
CA LEU A 527 -9.87 12.94 -11.73
C LEU A 527 -9.09 14.12 -12.33
N GLU A 528 -8.68 15.04 -11.46
CA GLU A 528 -7.87 16.20 -11.77
C GLU A 528 -6.40 15.78 -11.93
N VAL A 529 -5.81 16.04 -13.11
CA VAL A 529 -4.39 15.82 -13.39
C VAL A 529 -3.85 17.07 -14.06
N ALA A 530 -2.74 17.63 -13.54
CA ALA A 530 -2.20 18.87 -14.06
C ALA A 530 -1.82 18.75 -15.55
N GLY A 531 -2.20 19.76 -16.35
CA GLY A 531 -2.04 19.74 -17.81
C GLY A 531 -3.14 19.02 -18.59
N TRP A 532 -4.08 18.33 -17.93
CA TRP A 532 -5.23 17.68 -18.57
C TRP A 532 -6.52 18.50 -18.45
N PRO A 533 -7.44 18.41 -19.43
CA PRO A 533 -8.74 19.09 -19.36
C PRO A 533 -9.67 18.43 -18.34
N ASN A 534 -10.69 19.17 -17.91
CA ASN A 534 -11.79 18.69 -17.04
C ASN A 534 -12.79 17.75 -17.75
N THR A 535 -12.36 17.07 -18.81
CA THR A 535 -13.17 16.17 -19.62
C THR A 535 -12.36 14.93 -19.96
N PHE A 536 -12.99 13.77 -19.98
CA PHE A 536 -12.33 12.51 -20.29
C PHE A 536 -11.61 12.62 -21.63
N VAL A 537 -10.33 12.28 -21.69
CA VAL A 537 -9.56 12.35 -22.93
C VAL A 537 -9.55 10.98 -23.60
N VAL A 538 -9.97 10.94 -24.86
CA VAL A 538 -9.70 9.80 -25.75
C VAL A 538 -8.76 10.28 -26.85
N ALA A 539 -7.66 9.56 -27.06
CA ALA A 539 -6.68 9.92 -28.08
C ALA A 539 -6.10 8.70 -28.81
N SER A 540 -5.72 8.90 -30.07
CA SER A 540 -4.77 8.10 -30.84
C SER A 540 -3.58 8.99 -31.29
N PRO A 541 -2.49 8.44 -31.85
CA PRO A 541 -1.26 9.20 -32.13
C PRO A 541 -1.41 10.44 -33.02
N SER A 542 -2.45 10.51 -33.86
CA SER A 542 -2.75 11.68 -34.72
C SER A 542 -3.77 12.68 -34.16
N THR A 543 -4.41 12.38 -33.03
CA THR A 543 -5.47 13.24 -32.44
C THR A 543 -4.93 14.14 -31.33
N GLN A 544 -5.65 15.24 -31.04
CA GLN A 544 -5.20 16.23 -30.04
C GLN A 544 -5.44 15.74 -28.61
N ALA A 545 -4.35 15.64 -27.84
CA ALA A 545 -4.32 15.39 -26.40
C ALA A 545 -3.12 16.10 -25.75
N PRO A 546 -3.06 16.23 -24.42
CA PRO A 546 -1.82 16.53 -23.71
C PRO A 546 -0.72 15.54 -24.08
N SER A 547 0.51 16.03 -24.22
CA SER A 547 1.66 15.20 -24.60
C SER A 547 1.99 14.18 -23.51
N THR A 548 2.20 12.92 -23.89
CA THR A 548 2.69 11.86 -22.99
C THR A 548 4.10 11.42 -23.38
N LEU A 549 4.85 10.89 -22.42
CA LEU A 549 6.20 10.33 -22.61
C LEU A 549 6.32 9.02 -21.82
N THR A 550 6.49 7.89 -22.50
CA THR A 550 6.78 6.62 -21.83
C THR A 550 8.27 6.52 -21.54
N ILE A 551 8.64 6.31 -20.28
CA ILE A 551 10.02 6.08 -19.84
C ILE A 551 10.13 4.65 -19.30
N GLU A 552 10.91 3.82 -19.99
CA GLU A 552 11.27 2.48 -19.53
C GLU A 552 12.43 2.60 -18.51
N THR A 553 12.27 1.98 -17.34
CA THR A 553 13.28 1.99 -16.27
C THR A 553 14.31 0.85 -16.42
N SER A 554 15.12 0.60 -15.40
CA SER A 554 15.83 -0.69 -15.23
C SER A 554 14.88 -1.88 -15.37
N SER A 555 15.38 -2.99 -15.92
CA SER A 555 14.76 -4.30 -15.72
C SER A 555 15.17 -4.92 -14.38
N ALA A 556 14.43 -5.91 -13.89
CA ALA A 556 14.77 -6.64 -12.66
C ALA A 556 16.19 -7.25 -12.68
N ASP A 557 16.63 -7.83 -13.80
CA ASP A 557 17.99 -8.37 -13.99
C ASP A 557 19.08 -7.29 -13.78
N ALA A 558 18.77 -6.02 -14.07
CA ALA A 558 19.70 -4.90 -13.95
C ALA A 558 19.80 -4.34 -12.52
N LEU A 559 18.91 -4.71 -11.59
CA LEU A 559 18.94 -4.22 -10.20
C LEU A 559 20.10 -4.80 -9.39
N ALA A 560 20.53 -6.03 -9.70
CA ALA A 560 21.62 -6.72 -9.02
C ALA A 560 23.02 -6.21 -9.44
N ASP A 561 23.12 -5.45 -10.54
CA ASP A 561 24.38 -4.91 -11.06
C ASP A 561 24.37 -3.37 -10.94
N VAL A 562 25.17 -2.87 -9.99
CA VAL A 562 25.28 -1.44 -9.69
C VAL A 562 25.70 -0.61 -10.92
N GLU A 563 26.49 -1.15 -11.83
CA GLU A 563 26.91 -0.44 -13.05
C GLU A 563 25.76 -0.35 -14.06
N GLN A 564 24.99 -1.43 -14.23
CA GLN A 564 23.79 -1.41 -15.08
C GLN A 564 22.70 -0.50 -14.50
N LEU A 565 22.47 -0.57 -13.19
CA LEU A 565 21.55 0.32 -12.48
C LEU A 565 21.97 1.79 -12.58
N THR A 566 23.27 2.09 -12.48
CA THR A 566 23.81 3.44 -12.71
C THR A 566 23.47 3.94 -14.12
N ARG A 567 23.70 3.12 -15.16
CA ARG A 567 23.38 3.50 -16.55
C ARG A 567 21.88 3.69 -16.77
N ALA A 568 21.03 2.92 -16.09
CA ALA A 568 19.59 3.10 -16.14
C ALA A 568 19.16 4.42 -15.49
N PHE A 569 19.69 4.77 -14.31
CA PHE A 569 19.45 6.09 -13.71
C PHE A 569 19.95 7.24 -14.58
N VAL A 570 21.11 7.12 -15.24
CA VAL A 570 21.58 8.11 -16.25
C VAL A 570 20.52 8.32 -17.34
N SER A 571 20.01 7.23 -17.92
CA SER A 571 18.96 7.28 -18.95
C SER A 571 17.66 7.94 -18.46
N VAL A 572 17.27 7.72 -17.21
CA VAL A 572 16.06 8.32 -16.61
C VAL A 572 16.27 9.81 -16.32
N LEU A 573 17.43 10.20 -15.78
CA LEU A 573 17.80 11.60 -15.52
C LEU A 573 17.81 12.42 -16.82
N GLU A 574 18.46 11.92 -17.89
CA GLU A 574 18.48 12.58 -19.20
C GLU A 574 17.06 12.75 -19.78
N GLN A 575 16.17 11.76 -19.61
CA GLN A 575 14.79 11.86 -20.09
C GLN A 575 13.94 12.81 -19.23
N ALA A 576 14.15 12.86 -17.91
CA ALA A 576 13.45 13.78 -17.01
C ALA A 576 13.78 15.25 -17.33
N GLU A 577 15.06 15.58 -17.52
CA GLU A 577 15.48 16.95 -17.90
C GLU A 577 14.90 17.40 -19.26
N ASN A 578 14.51 16.46 -20.12
CA ASN A 578 13.93 16.73 -21.44
C ASN A 578 12.39 16.53 -21.50
N ALA A 579 11.72 16.13 -20.41
CA ALA A 579 10.29 15.81 -20.41
C ALA A 579 9.39 17.05 -20.56
N GLY A 580 9.85 18.22 -20.13
CA GLY A 580 9.10 19.48 -20.21
C GLY A 580 7.81 19.42 -19.40
N SER A 581 6.66 19.54 -20.08
CA SER A 581 5.32 19.41 -19.48
C SER A 581 4.55 18.17 -19.99
N ALA A 582 5.26 17.15 -20.47
CA ALA A 582 4.63 15.91 -20.90
C ALA A 582 4.30 15.02 -19.70
N SER A 583 3.15 14.35 -19.73
CA SER A 583 2.80 13.37 -18.69
C SER A 583 3.60 12.09 -18.86
N ILE A 584 4.41 11.75 -17.87
CA ILE A 584 5.35 10.64 -17.90
C ILE A 584 4.67 9.35 -17.48
N VAL A 585 4.73 8.31 -18.32
CA VAL A 585 4.32 6.95 -17.98
C VAL A 585 5.59 6.15 -17.67
N ILE A 586 5.83 5.87 -16.40
CA ILE A 586 6.96 5.09 -15.92
C ILE A 586 6.63 3.61 -16.14
N LYS A 587 7.40 2.91 -16.97
CA LYS A 587 7.18 1.49 -17.27
C LYS A 587 8.37 0.65 -16.80
N SER A 588 8.04 -0.47 -16.15
CA SER A 588 9.00 -1.37 -15.53
C SER A 588 8.45 -2.79 -15.41
N ASP A 589 9.29 -3.80 -15.56
CA ASP A 589 9.00 -5.19 -15.16
C ASP A 589 9.20 -5.42 -13.65
N VAL A 590 9.87 -4.49 -12.96
CA VAL A 590 10.22 -4.60 -11.54
C VAL A 590 9.00 -4.57 -10.65
N LEU A 591 8.01 -3.71 -10.94
CA LEU A 591 6.77 -3.66 -10.15
C LEU A 591 5.91 -4.91 -10.37
N ASP A 592 5.85 -5.42 -11.60
CA ASP A 592 5.12 -6.67 -11.91
C ASP A 592 5.72 -7.86 -11.12
N LEU A 593 7.05 -7.93 -11.01
CA LEU A 593 7.75 -8.95 -10.20
C LEU A 593 7.60 -8.72 -8.69
N ALA A 594 7.74 -7.47 -8.23
CA ALA A 594 7.62 -7.12 -6.81
C ALA A 594 6.17 -7.26 -6.28
N THR A 595 5.17 -7.35 -7.15
CA THR A 595 3.74 -7.49 -6.76
C THR A 595 3.47 -8.72 -5.89
N GLN A 596 4.25 -9.80 -6.02
CA GLN A 596 4.02 -11.04 -5.25
C GLN A 596 4.62 -11.04 -3.83
N ASP A 597 5.71 -10.30 -3.60
CA ASP A 597 6.51 -10.41 -2.37
C ASP A 597 7.09 -9.09 -1.85
N LYS A 598 6.61 -7.96 -2.41
CA LYS A 598 7.10 -6.59 -2.15
C LYS A 598 8.58 -6.37 -2.52
N GLY A 599 9.10 -7.16 -3.46
CA GLY A 599 10.49 -7.11 -3.92
C GLY A 599 11.47 -7.91 -3.06
N ALA A 600 11.01 -8.77 -2.16
CA ALA A 600 11.87 -9.54 -1.27
C ALA A 600 12.84 -10.48 -2.03
N SER A 601 12.37 -11.12 -3.11
CA SER A 601 13.15 -11.98 -4.01
C SER A 601 14.19 -11.22 -4.84
N LEU A 602 14.00 -9.92 -5.05
CA LEU A 602 14.95 -9.04 -5.75
C LEU A 602 16.09 -8.58 -4.81
N GLY A 603 15.93 -8.74 -3.50
CA GLY A 603 16.99 -8.54 -2.51
C GLY A 603 17.44 -7.08 -2.34
N THR A 604 18.71 -6.91 -1.98
CA THR A 604 19.33 -5.59 -1.79
C THR A 604 19.64 -4.95 -3.14
N VAL A 605 19.19 -3.71 -3.34
CA VAL A 605 19.43 -2.93 -4.56
C VAL A 605 20.27 -1.71 -4.18
N ALA A 606 21.44 -1.51 -4.79
CA ALA A 606 22.36 -0.43 -4.38
C ALA A 606 21.95 0.96 -4.93
N VAL A 607 20.71 1.37 -4.61
CA VAL A 607 20.04 2.57 -5.12
C VAL A 607 20.86 3.82 -4.88
N LYS A 608 21.32 4.05 -3.64
CA LYS A 608 22.02 5.29 -3.28
C LYS A 608 23.31 5.45 -4.05
N GLN A 609 24.09 4.37 -4.12
CA GLN A 609 25.36 4.36 -4.85
C GLN A 609 25.14 4.56 -6.35
N ALA A 610 24.17 3.85 -6.94
CA ALA A 610 23.92 3.93 -8.38
C ALA A 610 23.34 5.29 -8.80
N LEU A 611 22.44 5.87 -8.01
CA LEU A 611 21.88 7.20 -8.28
C LEU A 611 22.93 8.30 -8.09
N THR A 612 23.74 8.24 -7.04
CA THR A 612 24.85 9.19 -6.82
C THR A 612 25.84 9.14 -7.98
N ASN A 613 26.24 7.93 -8.41
CA ASN A 613 27.11 7.76 -9.59
C ASN A 613 26.49 8.34 -10.86
N ALA A 614 25.18 8.17 -11.07
CA ALA A 614 24.47 8.66 -12.25
C ALA A 614 24.42 10.19 -12.29
N ILE A 615 24.22 10.81 -11.12
CA ILE A 615 24.25 12.27 -10.93
C ILE A 615 25.66 12.81 -11.18
N ASP A 616 26.71 12.17 -10.64
CA ASP A 616 28.11 12.54 -10.90
C ASP A 616 28.49 12.47 -12.40
N ILE A 617 27.84 11.60 -13.17
CA ILE A 617 28.05 11.45 -14.62
C ILE A 617 27.41 12.58 -15.43
N ILE A 618 26.18 13.00 -15.08
CA ILE A 618 25.43 14.02 -15.84
C ILE A 618 25.71 15.44 -15.33
N GLY A 619 25.93 15.60 -14.03
CA GLY A 619 25.98 16.90 -13.36
C GLY A 619 24.60 17.47 -12.99
N SER A 620 23.56 16.63 -12.90
CA SER A 620 22.22 17.02 -12.43
C SER A 620 22.24 17.45 -10.96
N ASN A 621 21.28 18.27 -10.53
CA ASN A 621 21.17 18.71 -9.12
C ASN A 621 19.97 18.05 -8.43
N ILE A 622 20.19 16.88 -7.83
CA ILE A 622 19.25 16.27 -6.86
C ILE A 622 19.91 16.35 -5.48
N ASP A 623 19.12 16.68 -4.45
CA ASP A 623 19.61 16.82 -3.08
C ASP A 623 20.16 15.49 -2.54
N ILE A 624 21.42 15.51 -2.09
CA ILE A 624 22.10 14.32 -1.55
C ILE A 624 21.42 13.80 -0.27
N ASP A 625 20.78 14.67 0.52
CA ASP A 625 20.04 14.24 1.70
C ASP A 625 18.73 13.53 1.32
N ALA A 626 18.10 13.92 0.20
CA ALA A 626 16.96 13.20 -0.35
C ALA A 626 17.35 11.81 -0.90
N ILE A 627 18.54 11.68 -1.49
CA ILE A 627 19.09 10.38 -1.91
C ILE A 627 19.43 9.52 -0.68
N ASN A 628 20.04 10.11 0.35
CA ASN A 628 20.39 9.41 1.59
C ASN A 628 19.15 8.91 2.35
N ALA A 629 18.00 9.57 2.21
CA ALA A 629 16.72 9.19 2.82
C ALA A 629 16.04 7.98 2.16
N LEU A 630 16.43 7.59 0.94
CA LEU A 630 15.95 6.38 0.28
C LEU A 630 16.39 5.10 1.03
N SER A 631 15.86 3.95 0.66
CA SER A 631 16.37 2.62 1.05
C SER A 631 17.22 1.99 -0.06
N ASP A 632 18.12 1.06 0.29
CA ASP A 632 18.89 0.26 -0.69
C ASP A 632 18.16 -1.07 -0.99
N ASP A 633 16.94 -0.93 -1.50
CA ASP A 633 16.02 -2.00 -1.88
C ASP A 633 15.09 -1.54 -3.03
N VAL A 634 14.16 -2.40 -3.45
CA VAL A 634 13.22 -2.11 -4.54
C VAL A 634 12.26 -0.95 -4.22
N LYS A 635 11.91 -0.75 -2.94
CA LYS A 635 11.11 0.41 -2.52
C LYS A 635 11.88 1.70 -2.76
N GLY A 636 13.12 1.77 -2.29
CA GLY A 636 13.99 2.93 -2.51
C GLY A 636 14.30 3.16 -3.99
N TRP A 637 14.39 2.10 -4.78
CA TRP A 637 14.53 2.18 -6.23
C TRP A 637 13.31 2.84 -6.90
N ALA A 638 12.09 2.50 -6.49
CA ALA A 638 10.88 3.13 -7.01
C ALA A 638 10.76 4.59 -6.51
N GLN A 639 11.04 4.83 -5.23
CA GLN A 639 11.07 6.18 -4.66
C GLN A 639 12.15 7.08 -5.30
N ALA A 640 13.26 6.52 -5.78
CA ALA A 640 14.28 7.25 -6.54
C ALA A 640 13.72 7.82 -7.85
N HIS A 641 12.89 7.07 -8.59
CA HIS A 641 12.28 7.55 -9.84
C HIS A 641 11.29 8.68 -9.56
N ASN A 642 10.46 8.52 -8.53
CA ASN A 642 9.59 9.57 -8.02
C ASN A 642 10.38 10.87 -7.69
N LEU A 643 11.48 10.76 -6.94
CA LEU A 643 12.38 11.87 -6.61
C LEU A 643 13.00 12.53 -7.85
N ILE A 644 13.41 11.73 -8.86
CA ILE A 644 13.98 12.26 -10.11
C ILE A 644 12.95 13.11 -10.85
N PHE A 645 11.73 12.61 -11.04
CA PHE A 645 10.70 13.33 -11.80
C PHE A 645 10.19 14.57 -11.08
N THR A 646 9.97 14.52 -9.75
CA THR A 646 9.59 15.74 -9.00
C THR A 646 10.69 16.79 -8.98
N THR A 647 11.96 16.40 -8.91
CA THR A 647 13.09 17.35 -8.84
C THR A 647 13.43 17.95 -10.22
N LEU A 648 13.49 17.14 -11.27
CA LEU A 648 13.99 17.56 -12.60
C LEU A 648 12.88 17.90 -13.60
N ALA A 649 11.66 17.39 -13.40
CA ALA A 649 10.52 17.63 -14.27
C ALA A 649 9.27 18.17 -13.51
N PRO A 650 9.37 19.23 -12.66
CA PRO A 650 8.26 19.74 -11.83
C PRO A 650 7.11 20.40 -12.62
N GLN A 651 7.11 20.32 -13.95
CA GLN A 651 6.01 20.74 -14.83
C GLN A 651 5.37 19.56 -15.56
N ALA A 652 5.95 18.37 -15.45
CA ALA A 652 5.38 17.11 -15.87
C ALA A 652 4.59 16.49 -14.71
N THR A 653 3.48 15.84 -15.02
CA THR A 653 2.86 14.86 -14.11
C THR A 653 3.41 13.47 -14.43
N PHE A 654 3.51 12.56 -13.48
CA PHE A 654 4.02 11.22 -13.73
C PHE A 654 3.22 10.12 -13.04
N GLY A 655 3.29 8.91 -13.60
CA GLY A 655 2.53 7.77 -13.12
C GLY A 655 3.18 6.42 -13.42
N TRP A 656 3.05 5.48 -12.48
CA TRP A 656 3.57 4.11 -12.65
C TRP A 656 2.62 3.24 -13.47
N SER A 657 3.18 2.53 -14.44
CA SER A 657 2.49 1.54 -15.25
C SER A 657 2.34 0.21 -14.52
N LEU A 658 1.10 -0.28 -14.42
CA LEU A 658 0.75 -1.65 -14.07
C LEU A 658 0.17 -2.39 -15.27
N SER A 659 0.38 -3.71 -15.33
CA SER A 659 -0.18 -4.56 -16.38
C SER A 659 -1.55 -5.12 -16.00
N ILE A 660 -2.54 -4.98 -16.88
CA ILE A 660 -3.80 -5.74 -16.78
C ILE A 660 -3.50 -7.18 -17.19
N GLY A 661 -3.08 -7.99 -16.21
CA GLY A 661 -2.60 -9.35 -16.37
C GLY A 661 -3.66 -10.39 -16.78
N ASP A 662 -3.34 -11.65 -16.50
CA ASP A 662 -4.15 -12.79 -16.98
C ASP A 662 -5.44 -13.01 -16.18
N PHE A 663 -5.52 -12.56 -14.92
CA PHE A 663 -6.75 -12.58 -14.11
C PHE A 663 -7.97 -12.00 -14.87
N ALA A 664 -7.74 -10.99 -15.72
CA ALA A 664 -8.79 -10.37 -16.50
C ALA A 664 -9.50 -11.35 -17.47
N TYR A 665 -8.87 -12.48 -17.83
CA TYR A 665 -9.49 -13.54 -18.64
C TYR A 665 -10.35 -14.51 -17.83
N ASP A 666 -10.13 -14.60 -16.51
CA ASP A 666 -10.79 -15.55 -15.63
C ASP A 666 -12.22 -15.15 -15.28
N THR A 667 -12.97 -16.12 -14.74
CA THR A 667 -14.35 -15.92 -14.32
C THR A 667 -14.38 -15.51 -12.86
N HIS A 668 -14.64 -14.22 -12.61
CA HIS A 668 -14.84 -13.70 -11.26
C HIS A 668 -16.33 -13.68 -10.88
N SER A 669 -16.62 -14.00 -9.62
CA SER A 669 -17.98 -13.96 -9.07
C SER A 669 -18.50 -12.53 -8.96
N GLY A 670 -17.65 -11.62 -8.47
CA GLY A 670 -17.90 -10.19 -8.28
C GLY A 670 -16.66 -9.44 -7.80
N ARG A 671 -16.85 -8.28 -7.16
CA ARG A 671 -15.78 -7.32 -6.86
C ARG A 671 -14.69 -7.92 -5.95
N GLN A 672 -15.09 -8.64 -4.90
CA GLN A 672 -14.17 -9.28 -3.97
C GLN A 672 -13.27 -10.34 -4.65
N SER A 673 -13.79 -11.08 -5.64
CA SER A 673 -13.01 -12.09 -6.36
C SER A 673 -11.93 -11.46 -7.24
N VAL A 674 -12.16 -10.26 -7.80
CA VAL A 674 -11.12 -9.48 -8.50
C VAL A 674 -10.10 -8.90 -7.51
N TRP A 675 -10.56 -8.49 -6.32
CA TRP A 675 -9.69 -7.98 -5.26
C TRP A 675 -8.70 -9.03 -4.77
N ASP A 676 -9.18 -10.22 -4.43
CA ASP A 676 -8.39 -11.31 -3.86
C ASP A 676 -7.42 -11.93 -4.87
N GLU A 677 -7.76 -11.97 -6.17
CA GLU A 677 -6.90 -12.51 -7.22
C GLU A 677 -5.84 -11.51 -7.71
N ALA A 678 -6.13 -10.21 -7.74
CA ALA A 678 -5.27 -9.22 -8.39
C ALA A 678 -5.11 -7.89 -7.63
N SER A 679 -6.22 -7.21 -7.29
CA SER A 679 -6.13 -5.81 -6.85
C SER A 679 -5.37 -5.66 -5.53
N VAL A 680 -5.54 -6.59 -4.58
CA VAL A 680 -4.89 -6.53 -3.27
C VAL A 680 -3.37 -6.46 -3.38
N PHE A 681 -2.77 -7.22 -4.30
CA PHE A 681 -1.32 -7.29 -4.46
C PHE A 681 -0.75 -6.00 -5.02
N SER A 682 -1.36 -5.46 -6.08
CA SER A 682 -0.94 -4.18 -6.67
C SER A 682 -1.19 -3.00 -5.72
N ALA A 683 -2.34 -2.97 -5.05
CA ALA A 683 -2.70 -1.95 -4.07
C ALA A 683 -1.73 -1.92 -2.88
N ASP A 684 -1.44 -3.09 -2.29
CA ASP A 684 -0.52 -3.23 -1.17
C ASP A 684 0.93 -2.94 -1.57
N LEU A 685 1.37 -3.31 -2.78
CA LEU A 685 2.69 -2.93 -3.31
C LEU A 685 2.85 -1.40 -3.39
N LEU A 686 1.94 -0.72 -4.09
CA LEU A 686 2.03 0.73 -4.31
C LEU A 686 2.01 1.53 -3.01
N ASN A 687 1.20 1.09 -2.03
CA ASN A 687 1.14 1.67 -0.69
C ASN A 687 2.36 1.33 0.17
N SER A 688 2.83 0.08 0.15
CA SER A 688 4.04 -0.34 0.88
C SER A 688 5.29 0.43 0.41
N PHE A 689 5.35 0.77 -0.88
CA PHE A 689 6.40 1.59 -1.47
C PHE A 689 6.17 3.11 -1.30
N GLU A 690 5.02 3.53 -0.76
CA GLU A 690 4.62 4.93 -0.53
C GLU A 690 4.61 5.81 -1.80
N LEU A 691 4.37 5.22 -2.97
CA LEU A 691 4.52 5.91 -4.28
C LEU A 691 3.44 6.96 -4.56
N TYR A 692 2.27 6.85 -3.93
CA TYR A 692 1.12 7.74 -4.09
C TYR A 692 0.69 8.43 -2.78
N LYS A 693 1.49 8.27 -1.71
CA LYS A 693 1.15 8.68 -0.35
C LYS A 693 0.86 10.19 -0.29
N ALA A 694 -0.31 10.58 0.21
CA ALA A 694 -0.87 11.93 0.04
C ALA A 694 -0.02 13.07 0.64
N ASP A 695 0.73 12.82 1.72
CA ASP A 695 1.64 13.75 2.39
C ASP A 695 3.07 13.76 1.79
N SER A 696 3.37 12.86 0.85
CA SER A 696 4.67 12.80 0.19
C SER A 696 4.80 13.89 -0.87
N ALA A 697 5.78 14.78 -0.69
CA ALA A 697 6.18 15.76 -1.70
C ALA A 697 6.64 15.13 -3.03
N ASN A 698 6.99 13.84 -3.01
CA ASN A 698 7.44 13.06 -4.17
C ASN A 698 6.40 12.03 -4.63
N LYS A 699 5.11 12.20 -4.35
CA LYS A 699 4.09 11.25 -4.85
C LYS A 699 3.94 11.32 -6.37
N ALA A 700 3.56 10.21 -6.99
CA ALA A 700 3.09 10.17 -8.38
C ALA A 700 1.65 10.72 -8.48
N ASP A 701 1.29 11.24 -9.66
CA ASP A 701 0.03 11.95 -9.92
C ASP A 701 -1.11 11.03 -10.37
N PHE A 702 -0.78 9.93 -11.06
CA PHE A 702 -1.77 8.99 -11.60
C PHE A 702 -1.20 7.56 -11.70
N VAL A 703 -2.06 6.55 -11.73
CA VAL A 703 -1.66 5.17 -12.06
C VAL A 703 -1.89 4.94 -13.56
N ALA A 704 -0.87 4.48 -14.29
CA ALA A 704 -1.06 4.03 -15.66
C ALA A 704 -1.40 2.53 -15.67
N PHE A 705 -2.34 2.13 -16.51
CA PHE A 705 -2.65 0.72 -16.75
C PHE A 705 -2.48 0.41 -18.23
N THR A 706 -1.84 -0.73 -18.51
CA THR A 706 -1.57 -1.20 -19.87
C THR A 706 -2.20 -2.57 -20.11
N LYS A 707 -2.50 -2.91 -21.37
CA LYS A 707 -2.96 -4.25 -21.76
C LYS A 707 -2.11 -4.76 -22.92
N SER A 708 -1.43 -5.88 -22.75
CA SER A 708 -0.54 -6.43 -23.78
C SER A 708 -1.30 -6.81 -25.05
N SER A 709 -0.86 -6.28 -26.19
CA SER A 709 -1.37 -6.65 -27.52
C SER A 709 -1.00 -8.08 -27.94
N GLU A 710 -0.10 -8.75 -27.22
CA GLU A 710 0.29 -10.14 -27.49
C GLU A 710 -0.74 -11.15 -26.93
N THR A 711 -1.46 -10.74 -25.89
CA THR A 711 -2.57 -11.51 -25.30
C THR A 711 -3.87 -11.31 -26.08
N ALA A 712 -4.86 -12.19 -25.91
CA ALA A 712 -6.11 -12.13 -26.67
C ALA A 712 -6.94 -10.86 -26.34
N ALA A 713 -7.73 -10.36 -27.29
CA ALA A 713 -8.64 -9.24 -27.02
C ALA A 713 -9.66 -9.63 -25.93
N LEU A 714 -9.83 -8.79 -24.90
CA LEU A 714 -10.79 -9.02 -23.83
C LEU A 714 -12.24 -8.95 -24.35
N THR A 715 -13.10 -9.84 -23.86
CA THR A 715 -14.55 -9.71 -24.01
C THR A 715 -15.12 -8.56 -23.16
N SER A 716 -16.39 -8.20 -23.34
CA SER A 716 -17.03 -7.17 -22.52
C SER A 716 -17.10 -7.50 -21.02
N GLU A 717 -17.13 -8.79 -20.67
CA GLU A 717 -17.08 -9.27 -19.28
C GLU A 717 -15.66 -9.17 -18.72
N GLN A 718 -14.66 -9.61 -19.50
CA GLN A 718 -13.26 -9.52 -19.12
C GLN A 718 -12.78 -8.06 -18.98
N TRP A 719 -13.31 -7.14 -19.81
CA TRP A 719 -13.11 -5.70 -19.62
C TRP A 719 -13.79 -5.14 -18.36
N HIS A 720 -14.89 -5.73 -17.89
CA HIS A 720 -15.48 -5.35 -16.61
C HIS A 720 -14.57 -5.76 -15.45
N ASN A 721 -14.00 -6.97 -15.47
CA ASN A 721 -13.01 -7.42 -14.49
C ASN A 721 -11.78 -6.50 -14.49
N ALA A 722 -11.27 -6.14 -15.67
CA ALA A 722 -10.15 -5.22 -15.84
C ALA A 722 -10.44 -3.81 -15.29
N LEU A 723 -11.62 -3.25 -15.59
CA LEU A 723 -12.02 -1.93 -15.08
C LEU A 723 -12.36 -1.93 -13.57
N GLU A 724 -12.78 -3.06 -13.02
CA GLU A 724 -12.94 -3.23 -11.57
C GLU A 724 -11.57 -3.26 -10.87
N TYR A 725 -10.58 -3.99 -11.41
CA TYR A 725 -9.19 -3.95 -10.92
C TYR A 725 -8.60 -2.53 -10.96
N VAL A 726 -8.75 -1.82 -12.08
CA VAL A 726 -8.33 -0.41 -12.21
C VAL A 726 -8.98 0.44 -11.12
N LYS A 727 -10.31 0.31 -10.92
CA LYS A 727 -11.02 1.06 -9.88
C LYS A 727 -10.54 0.72 -8.48
N GLN A 728 -10.38 -0.56 -8.16
CA GLN A 728 -9.99 -1.02 -6.83
C GLN A 728 -8.58 -0.58 -6.42
N VAL A 729 -7.61 -0.66 -7.34
CA VAL A 729 -6.25 -0.16 -7.08
C VAL A 729 -6.25 1.35 -6.90
N THR A 730 -6.97 2.09 -7.74
CA THR A 730 -7.03 3.57 -7.65
C THR A 730 -7.83 4.11 -6.47
N ASP A 731 -8.96 3.49 -6.11
CA ASP A 731 -9.73 3.79 -4.89
C ASP A 731 -8.88 3.56 -3.62
N TYR A 732 -7.92 2.64 -3.67
CA TYR A 732 -7.04 2.32 -2.54
C TYR A 732 -5.84 3.28 -2.40
N VAL A 733 -5.21 3.66 -3.52
CA VAL A 733 -4.06 4.60 -3.51
C VAL A 733 -4.48 6.07 -3.67
N GLU A 734 -5.77 6.34 -3.81
CA GLU A 734 -6.39 7.68 -3.90
C GLU A 734 -5.80 8.53 -5.05
N ALA A 735 -5.51 7.89 -6.20
CA ALA A 735 -4.94 8.52 -7.40
C ALA A 735 -5.69 8.09 -8.68
N PRO A 736 -5.90 8.99 -9.67
CA PRO A 736 -6.65 8.70 -10.90
C PRO A 736 -5.89 7.77 -11.86
N ALA A 737 -6.61 7.17 -12.83
CA ALA A 737 -6.06 6.20 -13.78
C ALA A 737 -5.90 6.74 -15.23
N MET A 738 -4.82 6.37 -15.90
CA MET A 738 -4.68 6.45 -17.36
C MET A 738 -4.68 5.04 -17.96
N LEU A 739 -5.55 4.78 -18.94
CA LEU A 739 -5.44 3.60 -19.79
C LEU A 739 -4.43 3.90 -20.91
N ALA A 740 -3.17 3.54 -20.68
CA ALA A 740 -2.03 3.92 -21.51
C ALA A 740 -1.72 2.85 -22.58
N ASN A 741 -1.37 3.31 -23.79
CA ASN A 741 -0.93 2.47 -24.92
C ASN A 741 -1.88 1.28 -25.23
N MET A 742 -3.19 1.53 -25.20
CA MET A 742 -4.21 0.50 -25.42
C MET A 742 -4.25 0.08 -26.89
N SER A 743 -4.22 -1.23 -27.14
CA SER A 743 -4.24 -1.73 -28.53
C SER A 743 -5.55 -1.38 -29.23
N THR A 744 -5.44 -0.57 -30.28
CA THR A 744 -6.54 -0.11 -31.14
C THR A 744 -7.34 -1.26 -31.71
N ALA A 745 -6.67 -2.36 -32.08
CA ALA A 745 -7.31 -3.54 -32.63
C ALA A 745 -8.17 -4.31 -31.61
N GLN A 746 -7.86 -4.19 -30.31
CA GLN A 746 -8.48 -4.96 -29.24
C GLN A 746 -9.50 -4.13 -28.42
N ALA A 747 -9.14 -2.89 -28.10
CA ALA A 747 -9.85 -2.05 -27.13
C ALA A 747 -10.82 -1.04 -27.78
N ALA A 748 -10.55 -0.58 -29.01
CA ALA A 748 -11.32 0.52 -29.61
C ALA A 748 -12.81 0.20 -29.82
N ASN A 749 -13.17 -1.06 -30.07
CA ASN A 749 -14.58 -1.44 -30.22
C ASN A 749 -15.34 -1.49 -28.89
N TYR A 750 -14.67 -1.83 -27.79
CA TYR A 750 -15.27 -1.82 -26.46
C TYR A 750 -15.47 -0.38 -25.96
N PHE A 751 -14.40 0.41 -25.86
CA PHE A 751 -14.50 1.76 -25.31
C PHE A 751 -15.29 2.71 -26.22
N MET A 752 -15.05 2.67 -27.53
CA MET A 752 -15.64 3.66 -28.45
C MET A 752 -16.98 3.25 -29.06
N GLY A 753 -17.49 2.04 -28.77
CA GLY A 753 -18.77 1.53 -29.27
C GLY A 753 -18.92 1.57 -30.80
N ASN A 754 -20.13 1.38 -31.32
CA ASN A 754 -20.50 1.85 -32.67
C ASN A 754 -21.41 3.08 -32.59
N THR A 755 -22.15 3.23 -31.49
CA THR A 755 -22.92 4.42 -31.09
C THR A 755 -22.34 5.01 -29.81
N GLN A 756 -22.77 6.22 -29.42
CA GLN A 756 -22.39 6.78 -28.12
C GLN A 756 -23.11 6.09 -26.95
N SER A 757 -24.24 5.37 -27.18
CA SER A 757 -24.85 4.47 -26.19
C SER A 757 -24.03 3.21 -25.91
N GLU A 758 -23.27 2.72 -26.90
CA GLU A 758 -22.43 1.52 -26.75
C GLU A 758 -21.06 1.86 -26.12
N GLN A 759 -20.70 3.14 -26.01
CA GLN A 759 -19.41 3.60 -25.49
C GLN A 759 -19.23 3.29 -24.00
N GLN A 760 -18.13 2.61 -23.68
CA GLN A 760 -17.72 2.30 -22.31
C GLN A 760 -16.81 3.37 -21.70
N ILE A 761 -16.70 4.55 -22.34
CA ILE A 761 -15.96 5.72 -21.82
C ILE A 761 -16.49 6.14 -20.45
N ARG A 762 -17.82 6.16 -20.25
CA ARG A 762 -18.44 6.51 -18.97
C ARG A 762 -18.10 5.51 -17.87
N LYS A 763 -18.09 4.21 -18.21
CA LYS A 763 -17.66 3.13 -17.31
C LYS A 763 -16.18 3.25 -16.95
N ALA A 764 -15.32 3.62 -17.90
CA ALA A 764 -13.92 3.93 -17.61
C ALA A 764 -13.78 5.13 -16.66
N ALA A 765 -14.50 6.24 -16.92
CA ALA A 765 -14.54 7.41 -16.04
C ALA A 765 -15.06 7.09 -14.62
N TYR A 766 -15.99 6.14 -14.47
CA TYR A 766 -16.42 5.64 -13.16
C TYR A 766 -15.34 4.78 -12.48
N SER A 767 -14.58 4.00 -13.25
CA SER A 767 -13.36 3.30 -12.81
C SER A 767 -12.14 4.22 -12.66
N ASN A 768 -12.37 5.46 -12.24
CA ASN A 768 -11.37 6.51 -12.01
C ASN A 768 -10.45 6.83 -13.22
N VAL A 769 -10.80 6.45 -14.45
CA VAL A 769 -9.98 6.77 -15.62
C VAL A 769 -10.23 8.20 -16.09
N PHE A 770 -9.18 9.02 -16.21
CA PHE A 770 -9.27 10.37 -16.79
C PHE A 770 -8.90 10.39 -18.30
N ALA A 771 -8.08 9.42 -18.74
CA ALA A 771 -7.57 9.36 -20.11
C ALA A 771 -7.45 7.93 -20.66
N LEU A 772 -7.79 7.77 -21.95
CA LEU A 772 -7.64 6.56 -22.76
C LEU A 772 -6.78 6.87 -23.99
N MET A 773 -5.58 6.30 -24.01
CA MET A 773 -4.56 6.55 -25.04
C MET A 773 -4.37 5.28 -25.89
N PHE A 774 -4.77 5.33 -27.15
CA PHE A 774 -4.62 4.23 -28.11
C PHE A 774 -3.25 4.21 -28.78
N ASP A 775 -2.76 3.01 -29.09
CA ASP A 775 -1.42 2.75 -29.68
C ASP A 775 -1.26 3.20 -31.14
N GLN A 776 -2.35 3.26 -31.91
CA GLN A 776 -2.34 3.37 -33.37
C GLN A 776 -3.51 4.18 -33.91
N ASP A 777 -3.30 4.84 -35.05
CA ASP A 777 -4.39 5.47 -35.78
C ASP A 777 -5.13 4.43 -36.64
N SER A 778 -6.45 4.56 -36.68
CA SER A 778 -7.26 3.97 -37.75
C SER A 778 -8.37 4.93 -38.15
N GLN A 779 -8.81 4.89 -39.40
CA GLN A 779 -9.92 5.74 -39.87
C GLN A 779 -11.19 5.51 -39.03
N ALA A 780 -11.44 4.27 -38.62
CA ALA A 780 -12.56 3.91 -37.75
C ALA A 780 -12.44 4.52 -36.35
N LEU A 781 -11.27 4.40 -35.70
CA LEU A 781 -11.03 5.02 -34.39
C LEU A 781 -11.10 6.55 -34.47
N THR A 782 -10.44 7.15 -35.45
CA THR A 782 -10.42 8.62 -35.65
C THR A 782 -11.84 9.17 -35.78
N SER A 783 -12.69 8.52 -36.61
CA SER A 783 -14.10 8.91 -36.77
C SER A 783 -14.91 8.79 -35.47
N LYS A 784 -14.59 7.80 -34.61
CA LYS A 784 -15.24 7.63 -33.30
C LYS A 784 -14.74 8.66 -32.27
N ILE A 785 -13.46 9.06 -32.31
CA ILE A 785 -12.91 10.14 -31.48
C ILE A 785 -13.49 11.49 -31.90
N GLU A 786 -13.57 11.79 -33.20
CA GLU A 786 -14.24 13.00 -33.72
C GLU A 786 -15.71 13.05 -33.29
N LEU A 787 -16.42 11.92 -33.33
CA LEU A 787 -17.79 11.81 -32.82
C LEU A 787 -17.86 12.09 -31.30
N TYR A 788 -16.95 11.50 -30.52
CA TYR A 788 -16.84 11.75 -29.07
C TYR A 788 -16.58 13.23 -28.74
N GLN A 789 -15.71 13.91 -29.50
CA GLN A 789 -15.40 15.33 -29.28
C GLN A 789 -16.61 16.26 -29.39
N THR A 790 -17.71 15.84 -30.03
CA THR A 790 -18.97 16.61 -30.08
C THR A 790 -19.80 16.54 -28.78
N ALA A 791 -19.55 15.55 -27.92
CA ALA A 791 -20.28 15.31 -26.69
C ALA A 791 -19.34 14.72 -25.62
N LYS A 792 -18.40 15.56 -25.16
CA LYS A 792 -17.39 15.18 -24.16
C LYS A 792 -18.03 14.77 -22.83
N VAL A 793 -17.41 13.82 -22.15
CA VAL A 793 -17.76 13.45 -20.77
C VAL A 793 -17.00 14.38 -19.82
N PRO A 794 -17.66 15.22 -19.01
CA PRO A 794 -16.98 15.99 -17.98
C PRO A 794 -16.50 15.07 -16.86
N LEU A 795 -15.37 15.41 -16.24
CA LEU A 795 -14.76 14.63 -15.16
C LEU A 795 -15.07 15.19 -13.78
N TYR A 796 -15.20 16.52 -13.67
CA TYR A 796 -15.43 17.28 -12.43
C TYR A 796 -16.02 18.66 -12.77
N TYR A 797 -16.70 19.27 -11.80
CA TYR A 797 -17.26 20.62 -11.93
C TYR A 797 -16.18 21.71 -12.02
N VAL A 798 -16.32 22.64 -12.98
CA VAL A 798 -15.46 23.83 -13.15
C VAL A 798 -16.33 25.07 -13.47
N GLY A 799 -17.61 25.04 -13.07
CA GLY A 799 -18.42 26.25 -13.09
C GLY A 799 -17.94 27.23 -12.02
N GLU A 800 -18.49 28.44 -12.03
CA GLU A 800 -18.49 29.28 -10.83
C GLU A 800 -19.07 28.44 -9.68
N GLU A 801 -18.54 28.55 -8.46
CA GLU A 801 -19.07 27.83 -7.29
C GLU A 801 -20.62 27.94 -7.26
N LEU A 802 -21.29 27.00 -6.59
CA LEU A 802 -22.61 27.31 -6.03
C LEU A 802 -22.39 28.52 -5.10
N GLU A 803 -22.50 29.75 -5.64
CA GLU A 803 -22.40 30.94 -4.84
C GLU A 803 -23.39 30.72 -3.70
N LYS A 804 -22.92 30.88 -2.46
CA LYS A 804 -23.81 31.10 -1.31
C LYS A 804 -24.47 32.48 -1.38
N GLY A 805 -24.80 32.88 -2.61
CA GLY A 805 -25.79 33.87 -2.94
C GLY A 805 -27.11 33.49 -2.29
N SER A 806 -27.87 34.53 -2.02
CA SER A 806 -29.11 34.45 -1.28
C SER A 806 -30.11 33.48 -1.93
N LEU A 807 -30.55 32.46 -1.17
CA LEU A 807 -31.57 31.47 -1.58
C LEU A 807 -32.75 32.14 -2.30
N THR A 808 -33.20 33.28 -1.77
CA THR A 808 -34.23 34.13 -2.41
C THR A 808 -33.78 35.58 -2.51
N ARG A 809 -34.46 36.40 -3.32
CA ARG A 809 -34.27 37.86 -3.34
C ARG A 809 -34.65 38.58 -2.03
N ILE A 810 -35.20 37.87 -1.03
CA ILE A 810 -35.72 38.45 0.21
C ILE A 810 -34.71 38.19 1.33
N GLU A 811 -33.84 39.18 1.60
CA GLU A 811 -32.79 39.12 2.62
C GLU A 811 -33.30 38.65 4.00
N ALA A 812 -34.47 39.16 4.42
CA ALA A 812 -35.11 38.75 5.67
C ALA A 812 -35.48 37.26 5.71
N LEU A 813 -35.94 36.68 4.60
CA LEU A 813 -36.24 35.25 4.53
C LEU A 813 -34.97 34.42 4.67
N ASN A 814 -33.90 34.82 3.99
CA ASN A 814 -32.63 34.09 4.02
C ASN A 814 -32.02 34.12 5.43
N GLN A 815 -32.06 35.28 6.11
CA GLN A 815 -31.62 35.39 7.51
C GLN A 815 -32.51 34.58 8.44
N GLU A 816 -33.85 34.65 8.32
CA GLU A 816 -34.77 33.86 9.14
C GLU A 816 -34.62 32.35 8.94
N LEU A 817 -34.19 31.91 7.75
CA LEU A 817 -33.86 30.50 7.49
C LEU A 817 -32.47 30.14 8.03
N ALA A 818 -31.45 30.99 7.91
CA ALA A 818 -30.13 30.75 8.51
C ALA A 818 -30.23 30.67 10.05
N ASP A 819 -30.91 31.63 10.68
CA ASP A 819 -31.15 31.67 12.13
C ASP A 819 -31.96 30.46 12.64
N ALA A 820 -32.68 29.76 11.76
CA ALA A 820 -33.45 28.56 12.11
C ALA A 820 -32.60 27.29 12.28
N GLU A 821 -31.31 27.29 11.90
CA GLU A 821 -30.43 26.11 11.95
C GLU A 821 -30.50 25.38 13.30
N SER A 822 -30.19 26.08 14.39
CA SER A 822 -30.15 25.47 15.72
C SER A 822 -31.49 24.90 16.18
N VAL A 823 -32.63 25.47 15.77
CA VAL A 823 -33.95 24.97 16.16
C VAL A 823 -34.42 23.84 15.25
N MET A 824 -34.08 23.89 13.96
CA MET A 824 -34.43 22.82 13.02
C MET A 824 -33.64 21.55 13.32
N ASP A 825 -32.33 21.64 13.50
CA ASP A 825 -31.48 20.47 13.81
C ASP A 825 -31.80 19.83 15.17
N ASN A 826 -32.14 20.63 16.18
CA ASN A 826 -32.31 20.13 17.55
C ASN A 826 -33.77 19.92 18.00
N GLU A 827 -34.76 20.38 17.23
CA GLU A 827 -36.18 20.25 17.61
C GLU A 827 -37.11 19.76 16.48
N ALA A 828 -36.69 19.78 15.20
CA ALA A 828 -37.49 19.28 14.08
C ALA A 828 -36.88 18.04 13.42
N PHE A 829 -35.56 18.05 13.14
CA PHE A 829 -34.85 16.95 12.48
C PHE A 829 -34.46 15.88 13.49
N LEU A 830 -35.47 15.32 14.16
CA LEU A 830 -35.31 14.30 15.19
C LEU A 830 -35.59 12.90 14.65
N TYR A 831 -34.88 11.91 15.18
CA TYR A 831 -35.14 10.49 14.93
C TYR A 831 -35.45 9.71 16.19
N GLU A 832 -36.22 8.64 16.05
CA GLU A 832 -36.60 7.76 17.14
C GLU A 832 -35.53 6.68 17.37
N THR A 833 -34.92 6.69 18.56
CA THR A 833 -33.96 5.66 18.97
C THR A 833 -34.68 4.34 19.30
N PRO A 834 -33.99 3.18 19.33
CA PRO A 834 -34.56 1.92 19.84
C PRO A 834 -34.96 1.92 21.34
N GLN A 835 -34.93 3.07 22.01
CA GLN A 835 -35.44 3.31 23.36
C GLN A 835 -36.67 4.24 23.34
N SER A 836 -37.23 4.54 22.15
CA SER A 836 -38.28 5.54 21.90
C SER A 836 -37.96 6.92 22.47
N GLN A 837 -36.70 7.34 22.35
CA GLN A 837 -36.26 8.71 22.59
C GLN A 837 -36.14 9.43 21.25
N TRP A 838 -36.44 10.73 21.23
CA TRP A 838 -36.23 11.58 20.06
C TRP A 838 -34.93 12.37 20.24
N VAL A 839 -34.00 12.23 19.28
CA VAL A 839 -32.68 12.88 19.31
C VAL A 839 -32.33 13.44 17.91
N PRO A 840 -31.44 14.45 17.81
CA PRO A 840 -31.06 15.05 16.52
C PRO A 840 -30.54 14.04 15.50
N SER A 841 -30.95 14.20 14.24
CA SER A 841 -30.47 13.37 13.12
C SER A 841 -28.97 13.56 12.90
N THR A 842 -28.29 12.45 12.60
CA THR A 842 -26.89 12.43 12.18
C THR A 842 -26.74 12.41 10.65
N VAL A 843 -27.83 12.14 9.92
CA VAL A 843 -27.84 12.03 8.45
C VAL A 843 -28.32 13.34 7.80
N TYR A 844 -29.31 13.98 8.40
CA TYR A 844 -30.01 15.14 7.85
C TYR A 844 -29.75 16.39 8.68
N LYS A 845 -29.16 17.41 8.03
CA LYS A 845 -28.81 18.70 8.62
C LYS A 845 -29.49 19.85 7.90
N TRP A 846 -29.77 20.92 8.63
CA TRP A 846 -30.44 22.10 8.09
C TRP A 846 -29.59 22.87 7.07
N ASN A 847 -28.28 23.02 7.28
CA ASN A 847 -27.42 23.64 6.27
C ASN A 847 -27.42 22.83 4.96
N ASP A 848 -27.22 21.50 5.02
CA ASP A 848 -27.31 20.61 3.85
C ASP A 848 -28.67 20.73 3.13
N PHE A 849 -29.76 20.95 3.88
CA PHE A 849 -31.08 21.19 3.31
C PHE A 849 -31.15 22.54 2.59
N LEU A 850 -30.60 23.62 3.18
CA LEU A 850 -30.59 24.94 2.55
C LEU A 850 -29.71 24.96 1.30
N ASP A 851 -28.55 24.31 1.30
CA ASP A 851 -27.67 24.20 0.13
C ASP A 851 -28.38 23.42 -1.00
N GLY A 852 -29.04 22.29 -0.69
CA GLY A 852 -29.84 21.52 -1.66
C GLY A 852 -31.11 22.25 -2.15
N LEU A 853 -31.77 23.00 -1.27
CA LEU A 853 -32.90 23.86 -1.61
C LEU A 853 -32.47 25.04 -2.50
N ASN A 854 -31.27 25.58 -2.27
CA ASN A 854 -30.69 26.65 -3.10
C ASN A 854 -30.44 26.15 -4.53
N ALA A 855 -29.79 25.00 -4.68
CA ALA A 855 -29.62 24.35 -5.98
C ALA A 855 -30.98 24.11 -6.68
N MET A 856 -31.97 23.56 -5.96
CA MET A 856 -33.28 23.25 -6.54
C MET A 856 -34.18 24.47 -6.80
N HIS A 857 -34.03 25.57 -6.08
CA HIS A 857 -34.75 26.82 -6.33
C HIS A 857 -34.11 27.62 -7.47
N ASN A 858 -32.79 27.85 -7.40
CA ASN A 858 -32.11 28.76 -8.32
C ASN A 858 -31.70 28.08 -9.64
N ILE A 859 -31.40 26.78 -9.65
CA ILE A 859 -31.00 26.02 -10.84
C ILE A 859 -32.13 25.07 -11.27
N GLY A 860 -32.56 24.18 -10.38
CA GLY A 860 -33.59 23.17 -10.66
C GLY A 860 -33.10 22.00 -11.51
N VAL A 861 -34.01 21.07 -11.84
CA VAL A 861 -33.73 19.83 -12.58
C VAL A 861 -34.79 19.61 -13.66
N ALA A 862 -34.38 19.29 -14.88
CA ALA A 862 -35.27 19.12 -16.04
C ALA A 862 -36.23 20.32 -16.24
N GLY A 863 -35.73 21.55 -16.02
CA GLY A 863 -36.52 22.79 -16.05
C GLY A 863 -37.43 23.03 -14.84
N ASN A 864 -37.60 22.06 -13.93
CA ASN A 864 -38.43 22.19 -12.74
C ASN A 864 -37.62 22.78 -11.57
N LYS A 865 -38.11 23.88 -11.01
CA LYS A 865 -37.51 24.58 -9.86
C LYS A 865 -38.41 24.47 -8.64
N PHE A 866 -37.83 24.38 -7.46
CA PHE A 866 -38.58 24.37 -6.21
C PHE A 866 -39.20 25.75 -5.98
N TRP A 867 -40.52 25.84 -5.97
CA TRP A 867 -41.21 27.12 -5.85
C TRP A 867 -41.22 27.63 -4.40
N LEU A 868 -40.76 28.88 -4.21
CA LEU A 868 -40.74 29.57 -2.90
C LEU A 868 -41.47 30.94 -2.91
N MET A 869 -41.66 31.57 -4.07
CA MET A 869 -42.10 32.97 -4.17
C MET A 869 -43.03 33.21 -5.37
N ASP A 870 -43.92 34.18 -5.20
CA ASP A 870 -44.73 34.82 -6.23
C ASP A 870 -44.31 36.30 -6.35
N ASP A 871 -43.84 36.72 -7.53
CA ASP A 871 -43.46 38.12 -7.76
C ASP A 871 -44.66 39.07 -7.86
N GLU A 872 -45.90 38.57 -7.88
CA GLU A 872 -47.12 39.38 -7.84
C GLU A 872 -47.56 39.77 -6.41
N VAL A 873 -46.92 39.24 -5.36
CA VAL A 873 -47.25 39.55 -3.93
C VAL A 873 -46.09 40.20 -3.17
N ASP A 874 -46.41 40.76 -1.99
CA ASP A 874 -45.43 41.41 -1.13
C ASP A 874 -44.49 40.43 -0.41
N ASP A 875 -43.32 40.90 -0.01
CA ASP A 875 -42.28 40.07 0.62
C ASP A 875 -42.73 39.40 1.93
N ALA A 876 -43.64 40.01 2.71
CA ALA A 876 -44.14 39.41 3.95
C ALA A 876 -45.20 38.32 3.70
N THR A 877 -45.84 38.32 2.54
CA THR A 877 -46.65 37.19 2.04
C THR A 877 -45.76 36.10 1.47
N ASN A 878 -44.73 36.45 0.68
CA ASN A 878 -43.75 35.50 0.14
C ASN A 878 -42.97 34.74 1.22
N ILE A 879 -42.55 35.41 2.30
CA ILE A 879 -41.93 34.74 3.47
C ILE A 879 -42.82 33.59 4.01
N LYS A 880 -44.15 33.78 4.01
CA LYS A 880 -45.08 32.73 4.44
C LYS A 880 -45.21 31.63 3.39
N TYR A 881 -45.35 31.97 2.11
CA TYR A 881 -45.43 30.99 1.03
C TYR A 881 -44.19 30.07 1.01
N ALA A 882 -42.98 30.65 1.11
CA ALA A 882 -41.72 29.90 1.20
C ALA A 882 -41.70 28.97 2.42
N LYS A 883 -41.99 29.49 3.62
CA LYS A 883 -42.00 28.69 4.86
C LYS A 883 -43.05 27.58 4.86
N VAL A 884 -44.21 27.79 4.23
CA VAL A 884 -45.23 26.74 4.05
C VAL A 884 -44.79 25.68 3.04
N ALA A 885 -44.17 26.08 1.92
CA ALA A 885 -43.63 25.12 0.94
C ALA A 885 -42.54 24.23 1.56
N ILE A 886 -41.60 24.85 2.29
CA ILE A 886 -40.54 24.19 3.06
C ILE A 886 -41.15 23.25 4.12
N ALA A 887 -42.10 23.74 4.93
CA ALA A 887 -42.74 22.93 5.96
C ALA A 887 -43.50 21.73 5.38
N ALA A 888 -44.18 21.89 4.24
CA ALA A 888 -44.93 20.81 3.60
C ALA A 888 -44.00 19.68 3.13
N PHE A 889 -42.87 20.03 2.52
CA PHE A 889 -41.82 19.09 2.13
C PHE A 889 -41.24 18.38 3.35
N LEU A 890 -40.75 19.16 4.33
CA LEU A 890 -40.08 18.63 5.51
C LEU A 890 -41.00 17.76 6.38
N ALA A 891 -42.31 18.03 6.41
CA ALA A 891 -43.27 17.18 7.11
C ALA A 891 -43.32 15.74 6.56
N GLN A 892 -43.18 15.58 5.23
CA GLN A 892 -43.09 14.26 4.60
C GLN A 892 -41.70 13.67 4.84
N SER A 893 -40.63 14.44 4.61
CA SER A 893 -39.24 14.04 4.90
C SER A 893 -39.07 13.48 6.31
N MET A 894 -39.65 14.16 7.31
CA MET A 894 -39.68 13.75 8.71
C MET A 894 -40.33 12.39 8.90
N GLN A 895 -41.47 12.13 8.25
CA GLN A 895 -42.18 10.86 8.38
C GLN A 895 -41.53 9.72 7.56
N GLU A 896 -41.01 9.96 6.36
CA GLU A 896 -40.45 8.89 5.51
C GLU A 896 -39.02 8.48 5.91
N THR A 897 -38.20 9.44 6.35
CA THR A 897 -36.73 9.26 6.38
C THR A 897 -36.05 9.79 7.64
N ILE A 898 -36.30 11.05 8.04
CA ILE A 898 -35.56 11.67 9.15
C ILE A 898 -35.90 10.96 10.46
N ARG A 899 -37.16 10.59 10.72
CA ARG A 899 -37.56 9.86 11.94
C ARG A 899 -36.85 8.51 12.13
N TYR A 900 -36.30 7.94 11.06
CA TYR A 900 -35.57 6.68 11.05
C TYR A 900 -34.05 6.84 10.98
N ASN A 901 -33.57 8.09 10.82
CA ASN A 901 -32.16 8.43 10.57
C ASN A 901 -31.56 7.65 9.38
N ALA A 902 -32.35 7.49 8.31
CA ALA A 902 -32.00 6.67 7.15
C ALA A 902 -32.08 7.49 5.84
N CYS A 903 -31.05 7.35 5.02
CA CYS A 903 -30.98 7.85 3.64
C CYS A 903 -31.43 6.77 2.64
N ASP A 904 -31.10 5.51 2.90
CA ASP A 904 -31.59 4.36 2.15
C ASP A 904 -32.96 3.90 2.67
N GLU A 905 -33.73 3.28 1.78
CA GLU A 905 -35.01 2.64 2.07
C GLU A 905 -34.86 1.41 2.99
N ASN A 906 -35.70 1.34 4.02
CA ASN A 906 -35.79 0.19 4.91
C ASN A 906 -36.57 -0.95 4.27
N ASN A 907 -36.27 -2.20 4.64
CA ASN A 907 -37.10 -3.34 4.23
C ASN A 907 -38.43 -3.34 5.01
N TRP A 908 -39.48 -2.80 4.40
CA TRP A 908 -40.85 -2.76 4.93
C TRP A 908 -41.69 -3.98 4.53
N SER A 909 -41.11 -4.95 3.81
CA SER A 909 -41.84 -6.10 3.26
C SER A 909 -42.07 -7.18 4.33
N GLU A 910 -42.99 -6.91 5.26
CA GLU A 910 -43.42 -7.83 6.31
C GLU A 910 -44.62 -8.71 5.90
N VAL A 911 -44.56 -10.00 6.22
CA VAL A 911 -45.68 -10.93 6.02
C VAL A 911 -46.58 -10.96 7.24
N LYS A 912 -47.66 -10.18 7.21
CA LYS A 912 -48.66 -10.19 8.29
C LYS A 912 -49.86 -11.14 8.07
N TYR A 913 -50.10 -11.59 6.83
CA TYR A 913 -51.32 -12.35 6.47
C TYR A 913 -51.19 -13.43 5.36
N GLY A 914 -50.17 -14.32 5.39
CA GLY A 914 -50.38 -15.70 4.90
C GLY A 914 -49.51 -16.29 3.77
N ALA A 915 -48.41 -15.65 3.35
CA ALA A 915 -47.37 -16.29 2.51
C ALA A 915 -46.06 -15.47 2.55
N PRO A 916 -44.86 -16.07 2.45
CA PRO A 916 -44.36 -17.21 3.23
C PRO A 916 -43.22 -16.84 4.21
N THR A 917 -42.76 -15.57 4.24
CA THR A 917 -41.38 -15.21 4.62
C THR A 917 -41.26 -13.80 5.22
N ASP A 918 -40.75 -13.63 6.45
CA ASP A 918 -40.45 -12.29 7.02
C ASP A 918 -39.31 -11.60 6.24
N TYR A 919 -39.40 -10.30 5.95
CA TYR A 919 -38.36 -9.44 5.32
C TYR A 919 -37.52 -10.13 4.21
N PRO A 920 -38.09 -10.44 3.04
CA PRO A 920 -37.35 -11.04 1.93
C PRO A 920 -36.23 -10.09 1.44
N MET A 921 -35.08 -10.64 1.04
CA MET A 921 -33.95 -9.87 0.52
C MET A 921 -34.27 -9.18 -0.81
N THR A 922 -35.20 -9.75 -1.59
CA THR A 922 -35.71 -9.17 -2.85
C THR A 922 -36.41 -7.82 -2.68
N ALA A 923 -36.61 -7.35 -1.45
CA ALA A 923 -36.96 -5.97 -1.15
C ALA A 923 -35.97 -4.95 -1.77
N SER A 924 -34.71 -5.32 -2.00
CA SER A 924 -33.72 -4.47 -2.71
C SER A 924 -34.05 -4.26 -4.20
N CYS A 925 -34.92 -5.10 -4.76
CA CYS A 925 -35.42 -5.03 -6.13
C CYS A 925 -36.74 -4.26 -6.25
N GLY A 926 -37.47 -4.10 -5.14
CA GLY A 926 -38.81 -3.55 -5.09
C GLY A 926 -39.60 -4.01 -3.87
N GLN A 927 -40.44 -3.13 -3.31
CA GLN A 927 -41.19 -3.41 -2.09
C GLN A 927 -42.69 -3.15 -2.26
N LEU A 928 -43.52 -3.78 -1.43
CA LEU A 928 -44.98 -3.58 -1.39
C LEU A 928 -45.69 -3.76 -2.75
N GLY A 929 -45.16 -4.62 -3.62
CA GLY A 929 -45.69 -4.90 -4.96
C GLY A 929 -45.06 -4.06 -6.08
N GLN A 930 -44.14 -3.16 -5.75
CA GLN A 930 -43.33 -2.40 -6.72
C GLN A 930 -42.13 -3.23 -7.21
N LYS A 931 -41.61 -2.92 -8.40
CA LYS A 931 -40.36 -3.49 -8.95
C LYS A 931 -39.48 -2.36 -9.50
N TYR A 932 -38.58 -1.84 -8.68
CA TYR A 932 -37.76 -0.65 -8.99
C TYR A 932 -36.79 -0.87 -10.16
N ALA A 933 -36.32 -2.10 -10.36
CA ALA A 933 -35.50 -2.46 -11.53
C ALA A 933 -36.29 -2.43 -12.85
N ASP A 934 -37.62 -2.51 -12.82
CA ASP A 934 -38.49 -2.45 -14.01
C ASP A 934 -39.00 -1.02 -14.28
N TYR A 935 -38.68 -0.06 -13.40
CA TYR A 935 -39.06 1.35 -13.59
C TYR A 935 -38.29 1.95 -14.76
N GLY A 936 -39.01 2.64 -15.64
CA GLY A 936 -38.43 3.20 -16.86
C GLY A 936 -38.33 2.22 -18.02
N VAL A 937 -39.02 1.07 -17.98
CA VAL A 937 -39.24 0.19 -19.13
C VAL A 937 -40.60 0.48 -19.75
N ASN A 938 -40.65 0.67 -21.06
CA ASN A 938 -41.90 0.78 -21.80
C ASN A 938 -42.62 -0.59 -21.84
N PRO A 939 -43.83 -0.73 -21.30
CA PRO A 939 -44.53 -2.02 -21.19
C PRO A 939 -45.04 -2.59 -22.53
N VAL A 940 -44.98 -1.80 -23.61
CA VAL A 940 -45.42 -2.21 -24.97
C VAL A 940 -44.24 -2.58 -25.85
N SER A 941 -43.14 -1.81 -25.83
CA SER A 941 -41.95 -2.09 -26.64
C SER A 941 -40.92 -2.97 -25.94
N GLY A 942 -40.93 -3.04 -24.61
CA GLY A 942 -39.92 -3.71 -23.80
C GLY A 942 -38.56 -3.00 -23.79
N LEU A 943 -38.49 -1.77 -24.31
CA LEU A 943 -37.27 -0.94 -24.32
C LEU A 943 -37.25 0.00 -23.11
N ASP A 944 -36.05 0.31 -22.65
CA ASP A 944 -35.84 1.38 -21.67
C ASP A 944 -36.20 2.75 -22.26
N HIS A 945 -36.86 3.59 -21.45
CA HIS A 945 -37.05 5.00 -21.74
C HIS A 945 -35.72 5.75 -21.78
N ALA A 946 -35.69 6.90 -22.46
CA ALA A 946 -34.46 7.59 -22.83
C ALA A 946 -33.56 8.04 -21.66
N TYR A 947 -34.12 8.24 -20.46
CA TYR A 947 -33.38 8.64 -19.25
C TYR A 947 -33.30 7.51 -18.20
N SER A 948 -33.58 6.26 -18.56
CA SER A 948 -33.44 5.12 -17.65
C SER A 948 -31.98 4.70 -17.56
N CYS A 949 -31.43 4.63 -16.34
CA CYS A 949 -30.15 3.95 -16.13
C CYS A 949 -30.21 2.53 -16.72
N PRO A 950 -29.17 2.04 -17.41
CA PRO A 950 -29.09 0.65 -17.81
C PRO A 950 -29.20 -0.29 -16.60
N ARG A 951 -29.83 -1.45 -16.75
CA ARG A 951 -29.82 -2.49 -15.71
C ARG A 951 -28.45 -3.17 -15.70
N ASP A 952 -27.74 -3.11 -14.57
CA ASP A 952 -26.45 -3.77 -14.40
C ASP A 952 -26.58 -5.00 -13.50
N ASN A 953 -26.54 -6.19 -14.10
CA ASN A 953 -26.54 -7.46 -13.38
C ASN A 953 -25.26 -7.71 -12.57
N LYS A 954 -24.18 -6.95 -12.80
CA LYS A 954 -22.94 -7.06 -12.01
C LYS A 954 -22.89 -6.05 -10.84
N MET A 955 -23.98 -5.30 -10.59
CA MET A 955 -24.03 -4.34 -9.48
C MET A 955 -23.91 -5.02 -8.11
N GLU A 956 -22.90 -4.62 -7.35
CA GLU A 956 -22.60 -5.12 -6.00
C GLU A 956 -22.57 -3.93 -5.02
N VAL A 957 -23.65 -3.78 -4.24
CA VAL A 957 -23.87 -2.61 -3.37
C VAL A 957 -24.74 -2.95 -2.17
N SER A 958 -24.37 -2.42 -1.00
CA SER A 958 -25.17 -2.45 0.24
C SER A 958 -25.74 -1.07 0.54
N ALA A 959 -26.91 -1.01 1.18
CA ALA A 959 -27.41 0.22 1.81
C ALA A 959 -26.48 0.62 2.96
N LEU A 960 -26.17 1.92 3.04
CA LEU A 960 -25.23 2.49 3.99
C LEU A 960 -25.92 2.85 5.31
N THR A 961 -27.18 3.22 5.19
CA THR A 961 -28.05 3.61 6.29
C THR A 961 -29.28 2.71 6.34
N HIS A 962 -29.91 2.61 7.51
CA HIS A 962 -31.17 1.91 7.73
C HIS A 962 -31.68 2.28 9.14
N ALA A 963 -32.92 1.93 9.43
CA ALA A 963 -33.55 2.19 10.72
C ALA A 963 -33.08 1.24 11.81
N LYS A 964 -33.02 1.73 13.05
CA LYS A 964 -32.34 1.07 14.17
C LYS A 964 -33.27 0.64 15.31
N TRP A 965 -34.57 0.45 15.06
CA TRP A 965 -35.50 -0.05 16.08
C TRP A 965 -35.18 -1.49 16.52
N TYR A 966 -35.76 -1.96 17.63
CA TYR A 966 -35.49 -3.32 18.12
C TYR A 966 -35.94 -4.38 17.10
N GLY A 967 -34.99 -5.19 16.60
CA GLY A 967 -35.26 -6.20 15.57
C GLY A 967 -35.50 -5.60 14.18
N ALA A 968 -35.02 -4.38 13.91
CA ALA A 968 -35.07 -3.78 12.60
C ALA A 968 -34.41 -4.66 11.52
N PRO A 969 -34.92 -4.59 10.27
CA PRO A 969 -34.29 -5.27 9.15
C PRO A 969 -32.85 -4.79 8.94
N ALA A 970 -32.00 -5.69 8.46
CA ALA A 970 -30.69 -5.30 7.94
C ALA A 970 -30.83 -4.32 6.76
N PRO A 971 -29.79 -3.51 6.49
CA PRO A 971 -29.66 -2.79 5.23
C PRO A 971 -29.91 -3.71 4.03
N VAL A 972 -30.68 -3.23 3.05
CA VAL A 972 -30.93 -3.94 1.79
C VAL A 972 -29.66 -3.98 0.94
N PHE A 973 -29.57 -4.93 0.02
CA PHE A 973 -28.40 -5.09 -0.84
C PHE A 973 -28.72 -5.70 -2.20
N ALA A 974 -27.84 -5.45 -3.18
CA ALA A 974 -27.81 -6.12 -4.47
C ALA A 974 -26.41 -6.71 -4.71
N ALA A 975 -26.38 -7.89 -5.33
CA ALA A 975 -25.15 -8.60 -5.68
C ALA A 975 -25.41 -9.46 -6.93
N PRO A 976 -24.38 -9.77 -7.73
CA PRO A 976 -24.47 -10.78 -8.79
C PRO A 976 -24.83 -12.16 -8.21
N ASP A 977 -25.55 -13.00 -8.96
CA ASP A 977 -25.89 -14.35 -8.47
C ASP A 977 -24.64 -15.18 -8.21
N ALA A 978 -23.59 -15.01 -9.03
CA ALA A 978 -22.31 -15.70 -8.87
C ALA A 978 -21.62 -15.40 -7.52
N VAL A 979 -21.72 -14.16 -6.99
CA VAL A 979 -21.18 -13.78 -5.65
C VAL A 979 -21.86 -14.58 -4.53
N LEU A 980 -23.18 -14.75 -4.67
CA LEU A 980 -24.01 -15.40 -3.67
C LEU A 980 -23.96 -16.93 -3.81
N GLU A 981 -23.85 -17.49 -5.01
CA GLU A 981 -23.63 -18.92 -5.25
C GLU A 981 -22.27 -19.40 -4.71
N GLU A 982 -21.19 -18.66 -4.98
CA GLU A 982 -19.85 -18.96 -4.47
C GLU A 982 -19.82 -19.06 -2.94
N ARG A 983 -20.53 -18.16 -2.27
CA ARG A 983 -20.66 -18.11 -0.79
C ARG A 983 -21.72 -19.09 -0.24
N GLY A 984 -22.40 -19.87 -1.09
CA GLY A 984 -23.45 -20.82 -0.69
C GLY A 984 -24.73 -20.18 -0.16
N LEU A 985 -25.02 -18.94 -0.57
CA LEU A 985 -26.10 -18.09 -0.05
C LEU A 985 -27.41 -18.19 -0.87
N LEU A 986 -27.36 -18.77 -2.08
CA LEU A 986 -28.56 -19.05 -2.88
C LEU A 986 -29.06 -20.48 -2.69
N VAL A 987 -30.39 -20.65 -2.69
CA VAL A 987 -31.05 -21.95 -2.70
C VAL A 987 -32.00 -22.02 -3.90
N ASN A 988 -31.69 -22.89 -4.86
CA ASN A 988 -32.38 -22.98 -6.17
C ASN A 988 -32.40 -21.66 -6.96
N GLY A 989 -31.33 -20.85 -6.89
CA GLY A 989 -31.24 -19.55 -7.56
C GLY A 989 -32.08 -18.43 -6.92
N ALA A 990 -32.59 -18.65 -5.70
CA ALA A 990 -33.32 -17.64 -4.94
C ALA A 990 -32.56 -17.24 -3.68
N ALA A 991 -32.66 -15.95 -3.32
CA ALA A 991 -32.06 -15.40 -2.13
C ALA A 991 -32.82 -15.81 -0.84
N GLY A 992 -32.12 -15.68 0.29
CA GLY A 992 -32.69 -15.86 1.62
C GLY A 992 -33.57 -14.70 2.08
N ARG A 993 -33.62 -14.46 3.39
CA ARG A 993 -34.39 -13.38 4.02
C ARG A 993 -33.73 -12.85 5.28
N TRP A 994 -34.25 -11.77 5.85
CA TRP A 994 -33.97 -11.38 7.22
C TRP A 994 -35.07 -11.88 8.16
N THR A 995 -34.71 -12.45 9.30
CA THR A 995 -35.67 -12.69 10.39
C THR A 995 -35.30 -11.83 11.58
N ASN A 996 -36.30 -11.23 12.24
CA ASN A 996 -36.10 -10.53 13.52
C ASN A 996 -36.12 -11.48 14.74
N ASN A 997 -36.27 -12.79 14.50
CA ASN A 997 -36.18 -13.82 15.53
C ASN A 997 -34.73 -14.04 16.01
N GLY A 998 -34.57 -14.24 17.31
CA GLY A 998 -33.27 -14.35 17.97
C GLY A 998 -32.81 -13.03 18.58
N HIS A 999 -32.11 -13.11 19.71
CA HIS A 999 -31.61 -11.95 20.45
C HIS A 999 -30.08 -11.93 20.39
N CYS A 1000 -29.50 -10.76 20.24
CA CYS A 1000 -28.05 -10.59 20.25
C CYS A 1000 -27.56 -10.42 21.69
N ASN A 1001 -26.63 -11.28 22.11
CA ASN A 1001 -26.06 -11.23 23.48
C ASN A 1001 -25.23 -9.97 23.71
N GLU A 1002 -24.63 -9.44 22.64
CA GLU A 1002 -23.89 -8.19 22.58
C GLU A 1002 -24.53 -7.29 21.52
N VAL A 1003 -24.51 -5.98 21.74
CA VAL A 1003 -24.99 -4.99 20.77
C VAL A 1003 -23.74 -4.34 20.15
N PRO A 1004 -23.53 -4.42 18.82
CA PRO A 1004 -22.33 -3.91 18.19
C PRO A 1004 -22.30 -2.38 18.16
N GLU A 1005 -21.26 -1.77 18.72
CA GLU A 1005 -21.02 -0.31 18.67
C GLU A 1005 -20.35 0.12 17.35
N SER A 1006 -19.63 -0.79 16.69
CA SER A 1006 -19.15 -0.66 15.31
C SER A 1006 -19.43 -1.93 14.50
N VAL A 1007 -19.37 -1.81 13.18
CA VAL A 1007 -19.38 -2.95 12.26
C VAL A 1007 -18.26 -2.83 11.25
N ASP A 1008 -17.92 -3.94 10.62
CA ASP A 1008 -16.92 -3.98 9.57
C ASP A 1008 -17.48 -3.35 8.27
N THR A 1009 -17.20 -2.06 8.07
CA THR A 1009 -17.63 -1.27 6.91
C THR A 1009 -16.88 -1.60 5.63
N SER A 1010 -15.83 -2.42 5.72
CA SER A 1010 -15.10 -3.00 4.59
C SER A 1010 -15.67 -4.33 4.09
N LYS A 1011 -16.78 -4.76 4.68
CA LYS A 1011 -17.55 -5.91 4.25
C LYS A 1011 -18.90 -5.46 3.70
N GLN A 1012 -19.37 -6.18 2.69
CA GLN A 1012 -20.76 -6.07 2.26
C GLN A 1012 -21.68 -6.54 3.40
N VAL A 1013 -22.92 -6.04 3.44
CA VAL A 1013 -23.82 -6.30 4.59
C VAL A 1013 -24.07 -7.80 4.81
N TRP A 1014 -24.08 -8.59 3.74
CA TRP A 1014 -24.28 -10.05 3.76
C TRP A 1014 -23.06 -10.86 4.22
N GLU A 1015 -21.88 -10.24 4.34
CA GLU A 1015 -20.61 -10.89 4.76
C GLU A 1015 -20.24 -10.61 6.22
N ARG A 1016 -21.04 -9.79 6.91
CA ARG A 1016 -20.84 -9.45 8.32
C ARG A 1016 -21.40 -10.54 9.23
N ASP A 1017 -20.75 -10.74 10.37
CA ASP A 1017 -21.10 -11.81 11.32
C ASP A 1017 -22.54 -11.68 11.85
N GLU A 1018 -23.11 -12.80 12.31
CA GLU A 1018 -24.40 -12.81 13.03
C GLU A 1018 -24.31 -11.84 14.24
N CYS A 1019 -25.34 -11.00 14.43
CA CYS A 1019 -25.35 -9.92 15.42
C CYS A 1019 -24.30 -8.81 15.25
N ARG A 1020 -23.60 -8.74 14.11
CA ARG A 1020 -22.66 -7.64 13.74
C ARG A 1020 -22.94 -7.07 12.34
N THR A 1021 -24.16 -7.21 11.85
CA THR A 1021 -24.63 -6.75 10.53
C THR A 1021 -24.72 -5.22 10.45
N TYR A 1022 -25.17 -4.57 11.53
CA TYR A 1022 -25.29 -3.12 11.63
C TYR A 1022 -25.07 -2.60 13.07
N VAL A 1023 -24.63 -1.35 13.22
CA VAL A 1023 -24.41 -0.71 14.53
C VAL A 1023 -25.71 -0.58 15.29
N GLY A 1024 -25.75 -1.09 16.52
CA GLY A 1024 -26.94 -1.09 17.37
C GLY A 1024 -27.85 -2.31 17.21
N GLN A 1025 -27.43 -3.38 16.50
CA GLN A 1025 -28.22 -4.60 16.32
C GLN A 1025 -28.50 -5.32 17.65
N LYS A 1026 -29.78 -5.42 18.01
CA LYS A 1026 -30.25 -6.09 19.25
C LYS A 1026 -30.89 -7.46 19.00
N ALA A 1027 -31.29 -7.73 17.76
CA ALA A 1027 -32.03 -8.93 17.37
C ALA A 1027 -31.98 -9.12 15.85
N GLY A 1028 -32.26 -10.35 15.43
CA GLY A 1028 -32.41 -10.72 14.03
C GLY A 1028 -31.12 -11.04 13.27
N LYS A 1029 -31.28 -11.70 12.12
CA LYS A 1029 -30.22 -12.23 11.27
C LYS A 1029 -30.70 -12.62 9.87
N PHE A 1030 -29.76 -12.81 8.95
CA PHE A 1030 -30.02 -13.44 7.66
C PHE A 1030 -30.30 -14.95 7.80
N VAL A 1031 -31.19 -15.46 6.95
CA VAL A 1031 -31.51 -16.89 6.81
C VAL A 1031 -31.49 -17.22 5.32
N TRP A 1032 -30.54 -18.04 4.89
CA TRP A 1032 -30.27 -18.38 3.49
C TRP A 1032 -31.01 -19.66 3.07
N ASP A 1033 -32.33 -19.56 2.94
CA ASP A 1033 -33.26 -20.67 2.72
C ASP A 1033 -34.01 -20.60 1.37
N GLY A 1034 -33.65 -19.66 0.48
CA GLY A 1034 -34.30 -19.45 -0.83
C GLY A 1034 -35.71 -18.85 -0.72
N SER A 1035 -36.11 -18.40 0.46
CA SER A 1035 -37.48 -18.03 0.77
C SER A 1035 -37.94 -16.68 0.17
N SER A 1036 -37.03 -15.90 -0.42
CA SER A 1036 -37.40 -14.74 -1.25
C SER A 1036 -37.94 -15.11 -2.63
N GLN A 1037 -37.77 -16.37 -3.08
CA GLN A 1037 -38.27 -16.94 -4.34
C GLN A 1037 -37.72 -16.31 -5.65
N GLU A 1038 -37.09 -15.14 -5.59
CA GLU A 1038 -36.36 -14.49 -6.69
C GLU A 1038 -34.89 -14.21 -6.27
N SER A 1039 -34.06 -13.88 -7.25
CA SER A 1039 -32.67 -13.40 -7.08
C SER A 1039 -32.63 -11.88 -6.74
N VAL A 1040 -31.50 -11.38 -6.26
CA VAL A 1040 -31.21 -9.94 -6.09
C VAL A 1040 -30.31 -9.36 -7.20
N GLU A 1041 -30.06 -10.12 -8.28
CA GLU A 1041 -29.23 -9.72 -9.41
C GLU A 1041 -29.89 -8.62 -10.27
N GLY A 1042 -29.12 -7.57 -10.58
CA GLY A 1042 -29.59 -6.42 -11.34
C GLY A 1042 -30.61 -5.55 -10.58
N CYS A 1043 -30.65 -5.68 -9.25
CA CYS A 1043 -31.39 -4.80 -8.36
C CYS A 1043 -30.51 -3.57 -8.00
N GLY A 1044 -30.66 -2.99 -6.80
CA GLY A 1044 -29.82 -1.85 -6.37
C GLY A 1044 -30.53 -0.49 -6.40
N TRP A 1045 -31.72 -0.42 -7.00
CA TRP A 1045 -32.49 0.80 -7.27
C TRP A 1045 -33.53 1.15 -6.20
N TRP A 1046 -33.32 0.71 -4.96
CA TRP A 1046 -34.13 1.08 -3.81
C TRP A 1046 -34.03 2.58 -3.49
N GLY A 1047 -34.97 3.05 -2.68
CA GLY A 1047 -35.15 4.46 -2.36
C GLY A 1047 -33.93 5.07 -1.69
N ARG A 1048 -33.44 6.20 -2.21
CA ARG A 1048 -32.34 6.95 -1.61
C ARG A 1048 -32.63 8.43 -1.45
N GLY A 1049 -31.93 9.03 -0.51
CA GLY A 1049 -32.15 10.40 -0.09
C GLY A 1049 -33.47 10.58 0.66
N VAL A 1050 -33.76 11.82 0.99
CA VAL A 1050 -34.99 12.21 1.67
C VAL A 1050 -36.21 11.85 0.81
N ILE A 1051 -37.29 11.35 1.41
CA ILE A 1051 -38.49 10.86 0.70
C ILE A 1051 -38.21 9.64 -0.23
N GLN A 1052 -37.02 9.03 -0.21
CA GLN A 1052 -36.70 7.73 -0.82
C GLN A 1052 -36.95 7.65 -2.35
N THR A 1053 -36.12 8.35 -3.13
CA THR A 1053 -36.18 8.31 -4.60
C THR A 1053 -35.79 6.93 -5.14
N THR A 1054 -36.72 6.24 -5.84
CA THR A 1054 -36.60 4.84 -6.30
C THR A 1054 -36.52 4.69 -7.82
N GLY A 1055 -35.86 3.62 -8.29
CA GLY A 1055 -35.98 3.08 -9.65
C GLY A 1055 -35.15 3.74 -10.77
N ARG A 1056 -34.77 2.93 -11.78
CA ARG A 1056 -33.79 3.30 -12.83
C ARG A 1056 -34.10 4.60 -13.58
N GLN A 1057 -35.38 4.88 -13.82
CA GLN A 1057 -35.84 6.13 -14.44
C GLN A 1057 -35.44 7.38 -13.63
N ASN A 1058 -35.63 7.36 -12.31
CA ASN A 1058 -35.41 8.55 -11.47
C ASN A 1058 -33.92 8.80 -11.26
N PHE A 1059 -33.16 7.75 -10.92
CA PHE A 1059 -31.70 7.83 -10.83
C PHE A 1059 -31.08 8.27 -12.16
N GLY A 1060 -31.56 7.76 -13.30
CA GLY A 1060 -31.05 8.13 -14.60
C GLY A 1060 -31.40 9.56 -15.01
N THR A 1061 -32.61 10.03 -14.69
CA THR A 1061 -33.00 11.43 -14.91
C THR A 1061 -32.14 12.36 -14.05
N LEU A 1062 -31.93 12.04 -12.77
CA LEU A 1062 -31.01 12.77 -11.89
C LEU A 1062 -29.59 12.79 -12.46
N ASN A 1063 -29.10 11.64 -12.92
CA ASN A 1063 -27.77 11.50 -13.53
C ASN A 1063 -27.64 12.31 -14.83
N HIS A 1064 -28.71 12.45 -15.62
CA HIS A 1064 -28.68 13.23 -16.86
C HIS A 1064 -28.54 14.74 -16.62
N TYR A 1065 -29.26 15.29 -15.64
CA TYR A 1065 -29.32 16.73 -15.41
C TYR A 1065 -28.34 17.24 -14.35
N LEU A 1066 -27.92 16.39 -13.40
CA LEU A 1066 -27.02 16.78 -12.31
C LEU A 1066 -25.71 16.00 -12.30
N GLY A 1067 -25.72 14.73 -12.73
CA GLY A 1067 -24.53 13.89 -12.78
C GLY A 1067 -23.79 13.97 -14.12
N ARG A 1068 -22.93 12.97 -14.36
CA ARG A 1068 -22.13 12.80 -15.59
C ARG A 1068 -22.97 12.54 -16.87
N SER A 1069 -24.27 12.30 -16.72
CA SER A 1069 -25.21 11.82 -17.73
C SER A 1069 -24.90 10.41 -18.26
N HIS A 1070 -25.95 9.67 -18.62
CA HIS A 1070 -25.86 8.33 -19.21
C HIS A 1070 -26.56 8.24 -20.57
N VAL A 1071 -27.28 9.29 -20.97
CA VAL A 1071 -28.11 9.33 -22.17
C VAL A 1071 -27.24 9.39 -23.41
N ASP A 1072 -27.60 8.64 -24.45
CA ASP A 1072 -26.98 8.69 -25.76
C ASP A 1072 -27.19 10.06 -26.42
N PRO A 1073 -26.15 10.87 -26.66
CA PRO A 1073 -26.30 12.16 -27.32
C PRO A 1073 -26.87 12.07 -28.74
N SER A 1074 -26.83 10.89 -29.38
CA SER A 1074 -27.55 10.65 -30.64
C SER A 1074 -29.07 10.72 -30.48
N THR A 1075 -29.61 10.59 -29.27
CA THR A 1075 -31.06 10.65 -28.98
C THR A 1075 -31.58 12.05 -28.68
N ILE A 1076 -30.69 13.00 -28.37
CA ILE A 1076 -31.05 14.40 -28.10
C ILE A 1076 -31.86 14.99 -29.25
N GLY A 1077 -32.94 15.68 -28.91
CA GLY A 1077 -33.90 16.26 -29.86
C GLY A 1077 -34.85 15.26 -30.54
N LYS A 1078 -34.74 13.96 -30.27
CA LYS A 1078 -35.72 12.95 -30.72
C LYS A 1078 -36.81 12.79 -29.67
N THR A 1079 -38.02 12.48 -30.12
CA THR A 1079 -39.11 12.05 -29.23
C THR A 1079 -39.08 10.53 -29.10
N ILE A 1080 -38.85 10.03 -27.88
CA ILE A 1080 -38.87 8.62 -27.50
C ILE A 1080 -40.02 8.45 -26.50
N ASP A 1081 -40.97 7.57 -26.81
CA ASP A 1081 -42.14 7.28 -25.96
C ASP A 1081 -42.95 8.51 -25.51
N GLY A 1082 -43.02 9.53 -26.37
CA GLY A 1082 -43.74 10.80 -26.09
C GLY A 1082 -42.90 11.85 -25.38
N VAL A 1083 -41.75 11.49 -24.81
CA VAL A 1083 -40.80 12.42 -24.19
C VAL A 1083 -39.77 12.87 -25.23
N THR A 1084 -39.56 14.17 -25.37
CA THR A 1084 -38.45 14.69 -26.18
C THR A 1084 -37.19 14.69 -25.32
N VAL A 1085 -36.12 14.06 -25.82
CA VAL A 1085 -34.86 13.98 -25.10
C VAL A 1085 -34.14 15.33 -25.20
N GLU A 1086 -33.83 15.93 -24.06
CA GLU A 1086 -33.11 17.20 -23.96
C GLU A 1086 -31.60 16.96 -23.92
N ALA A 1087 -30.82 18.02 -24.09
CA ALA A 1087 -29.38 17.96 -23.87
C ALA A 1087 -29.09 18.05 -22.37
N PRO A 1088 -28.04 17.37 -21.86
CA PRO A 1088 -27.59 17.61 -20.50
C PRO A 1088 -27.10 19.07 -20.36
N PRO A 1089 -27.12 19.66 -19.15
CA PRO A 1089 -26.55 20.98 -18.93
C PRO A 1089 -25.06 21.05 -19.34
N GLU A 1090 -24.61 22.21 -19.80
CA GLU A 1090 -23.20 22.40 -20.19
C GLU A 1090 -22.24 22.22 -19.00
N ASN A 1091 -22.68 22.57 -17.78
CA ASN A 1091 -21.97 22.35 -16.52
C ASN A 1091 -22.96 21.75 -15.50
N PRO A 1092 -23.15 20.40 -15.46
CA PRO A 1092 -24.00 19.76 -14.46
C PRO A 1092 -23.32 19.83 -13.08
N LEU A 1093 -24.11 20.03 -12.02
CA LEU A 1093 -23.59 20.35 -10.67
C LEU A 1093 -22.61 19.32 -10.10
N TYR A 1094 -22.82 18.04 -10.40
CA TYR A 1094 -22.05 16.91 -9.88
C TYR A 1094 -21.47 16.08 -11.04
N ALA A 1095 -20.75 16.74 -11.94
CA ALA A 1095 -20.21 16.16 -13.17
C ALA A 1095 -19.28 14.94 -12.94
N GLU A 1096 -18.67 14.87 -11.75
CA GLU A 1096 -17.85 13.77 -11.25
C GLU A 1096 -18.66 12.53 -10.80
N LEU A 1097 -19.95 12.67 -10.51
CA LEU A 1097 -20.79 11.60 -9.98
C LEU A 1097 -21.58 10.89 -11.10
N ASP A 1098 -21.63 9.56 -11.03
CA ASP A 1098 -22.44 8.73 -11.92
C ASP A 1098 -23.45 7.90 -11.09
N PHE A 1099 -24.65 8.46 -10.89
CA PHE A 1099 -25.71 7.79 -10.12
C PHE A 1099 -26.28 6.53 -10.80
N CYS A 1100 -25.92 6.25 -12.06
CA CYS A 1100 -26.28 4.99 -12.70
C CYS A 1100 -25.27 3.88 -12.40
N SER A 1101 -23.98 4.23 -12.29
CA SER A 1101 -22.92 3.26 -11.98
C SER A 1101 -22.77 3.04 -10.46
N ASN A 1102 -23.02 4.07 -9.64
CA ASN A 1102 -23.14 3.94 -8.19
C ASN A 1102 -24.33 4.79 -7.65
N PRO A 1103 -25.55 4.22 -7.56
CA PRO A 1103 -26.68 4.91 -6.93
C PRO A 1103 -26.45 5.20 -5.44
N GLY A 1104 -25.47 4.54 -4.79
CA GLY A 1104 -25.10 4.75 -3.39
C GLY A 1104 -24.58 6.15 -3.08
N LEU A 1105 -24.03 6.87 -4.07
CA LEU A 1105 -23.44 8.22 -3.91
C LEU A 1105 -24.40 9.23 -3.28
N ILE A 1106 -25.72 9.09 -3.47
CA ILE A 1106 -26.75 9.92 -2.81
C ILE A 1106 -26.67 9.85 -1.28
N CYS A 1107 -26.16 8.75 -0.73
CA CYS A 1107 -26.08 8.47 0.71
C CYS A 1107 -24.65 8.32 1.25
N SER A 1108 -23.62 8.11 0.39
CA SER A 1108 -22.21 8.10 0.81
C SER A 1108 -21.49 9.43 0.67
N SER A 1109 -21.97 10.39 -0.14
CA SER A 1109 -21.15 11.56 -0.45
C SER A 1109 -20.93 12.48 0.75
N GLU A 1110 -19.66 12.70 1.06
CA GLU A 1110 -19.20 13.59 2.13
C GLU A 1110 -18.76 14.96 1.58
N GLU A 1111 -18.31 15.02 0.32
CA GLU A 1111 -18.08 16.30 -0.37
C GLU A 1111 -19.40 17.00 -0.75
N ASN A 1112 -20.40 16.25 -1.25
CA ASN A 1112 -21.66 16.79 -1.78
C ASN A 1112 -22.88 16.31 -0.95
N ARG A 1113 -22.88 16.60 0.36
CA ARG A 1113 -23.89 16.08 1.31
C ARG A 1113 -25.33 16.46 0.96
N GLU A 1114 -25.55 17.61 0.33
CA GLU A 1114 -26.86 18.12 -0.05
C GLU A 1114 -27.59 17.28 -1.12
N ILE A 1115 -26.87 16.39 -1.84
CA ILE A 1115 -27.47 15.47 -2.82
C ILE A 1115 -28.60 14.63 -2.20
N LYS A 1116 -28.47 14.24 -0.93
CA LYS A 1116 -29.50 13.48 -0.22
C LYS A 1116 -30.82 14.26 -0.10
N TRP A 1117 -30.78 15.58 -0.08
CA TRP A 1117 -31.95 16.45 -0.13
C TRP A 1117 -32.44 16.67 -1.55
N ILE A 1118 -31.50 16.92 -2.49
CA ILE A 1118 -31.79 17.15 -3.90
C ILE A 1118 -32.56 15.98 -4.53
N ALA A 1119 -32.26 14.73 -4.18
CA ALA A 1119 -33.01 13.56 -4.65
C ALA A 1119 -34.52 13.68 -4.33
N GLY A 1120 -34.86 13.95 -3.07
CA GLY A 1120 -36.26 14.13 -2.64
C GLY A 1120 -36.90 15.42 -3.14
N LEU A 1121 -36.13 16.51 -3.25
CA LEU A 1121 -36.59 17.77 -3.84
C LEU A 1121 -36.88 17.60 -5.34
N PHE A 1122 -36.09 16.80 -6.07
CA PHE A 1122 -36.34 16.44 -7.46
C PHE A 1122 -37.66 15.69 -7.62
N TYR A 1123 -37.93 14.67 -6.79
CA TYR A 1123 -39.24 14.03 -6.73
C TYR A 1123 -40.35 15.05 -6.40
N TRP A 1124 -40.12 15.95 -5.44
CA TRP A 1124 -41.11 16.95 -5.04
C TRP A 1124 -41.50 17.90 -6.18
N VAL A 1125 -40.53 18.46 -6.90
CA VAL A 1125 -40.82 19.40 -8.00
C VAL A 1125 -41.46 18.71 -9.20
N THR A 1126 -41.08 17.45 -9.49
CA THR A 1126 -41.61 16.70 -10.65
C THR A 1126 -42.94 16.01 -10.40
N SER A 1127 -43.24 15.61 -9.15
CA SER A 1127 -44.40 14.78 -8.82
C SER A 1127 -45.43 15.45 -7.90
N VAL A 1128 -45.01 16.44 -7.08
CA VAL A 1128 -45.89 17.12 -6.11
C VAL A 1128 -46.24 18.53 -6.54
N GLN A 1129 -45.25 19.39 -6.83
CA GLN A 1129 -45.52 20.77 -7.30
C GLN A 1129 -46.03 20.80 -8.76
N ALA A 1130 -45.58 19.85 -9.58
CA ALA A 1130 -46.06 19.65 -10.97
C ALA A 1130 -47.22 18.65 -11.10
N TYR A 1131 -47.84 18.22 -9.98
CA TYR A 1131 -48.96 17.27 -10.02
C TYR A 1131 -50.07 17.74 -10.96
N ASN A 1132 -50.49 16.85 -11.86
CA ASN A 1132 -51.61 17.04 -12.76
C ASN A 1132 -52.41 15.73 -12.86
N ASP A 1133 -53.72 15.87 -13.05
CA ASP A 1133 -54.65 14.76 -13.30
C ASP A 1133 -55.57 15.15 -14.47
N GLU A 1134 -54.97 15.42 -15.63
CA GLU A 1134 -55.68 15.96 -16.80
C GLU A 1134 -56.82 15.03 -17.26
N GLY A 1135 -58.06 15.45 -16.99
CA GLY A 1135 -59.26 14.68 -17.31
C GLY A 1135 -59.61 13.56 -16.30
N GLY A 1136 -58.88 13.46 -15.18
CA GLY A 1136 -59.18 12.56 -14.08
C GLY A 1136 -60.10 13.14 -13.01
N GLN A 1137 -60.00 12.61 -11.79
CA GLN A 1137 -60.85 13.00 -10.65
C GLN A 1137 -60.41 14.33 -10.01
N TYR A 1138 -59.11 14.64 -10.08
CA TYR A 1138 -58.46 15.75 -9.39
C TYR A 1138 -57.97 16.84 -10.36
N ALA A 1139 -58.55 16.93 -11.56
CA ALA A 1139 -58.13 17.84 -12.63
C ALA A 1139 -58.10 19.34 -12.25
N ASP A 1140 -58.89 19.75 -11.26
CA ASP A 1140 -58.92 21.13 -10.73
C ASP A 1140 -57.90 21.37 -9.59
N TRP A 1141 -57.23 20.34 -9.09
CA TRP A 1141 -56.26 20.45 -8.00
C TRP A 1141 -54.92 21.01 -8.51
N ASN A 1142 -54.36 21.98 -7.79
CA ASN A 1142 -53.06 22.55 -8.14
C ASN A 1142 -52.31 22.98 -6.87
N TYR A 1143 -51.06 22.51 -6.74
CA TYR A 1143 -50.21 22.74 -5.57
C TYR A 1143 -50.11 24.22 -5.17
N TYR A 1144 -49.84 25.10 -6.14
CA TYR A 1144 -49.64 26.53 -5.87
C TYR A 1144 -50.92 27.20 -5.39
N ASN A 1145 -52.06 26.86 -6.01
CA ASN A 1145 -53.37 27.41 -5.62
C ASN A 1145 -53.78 26.96 -4.21
N GLU A 1146 -53.57 25.68 -3.87
CA GLU A 1146 -53.93 25.14 -2.56
C GLU A 1146 -52.98 25.62 -1.44
N LEU A 1147 -51.68 25.78 -1.73
CA LEU A 1147 -50.73 26.41 -0.81
C LEU A 1147 -51.11 27.87 -0.52
N LYS A 1148 -51.36 28.67 -1.56
CA LYS A 1148 -51.79 30.08 -1.42
C LYS A 1148 -53.08 30.16 -0.61
N LYS A 1149 -54.09 29.36 -0.97
CA LYS A 1149 -55.37 29.23 -0.24
C LYS A 1149 -55.19 28.88 1.24
N TYR A 1150 -54.26 27.98 1.60
CA TYR A 1150 -53.95 27.67 2.99
C TYR A 1150 -53.38 28.88 3.74
N VAL A 1151 -52.40 29.58 3.15
CA VAL A 1151 -51.78 30.77 3.76
C VAL A 1151 -52.76 31.95 3.84
N ASP A 1152 -53.51 32.22 2.78
CA ASP A 1152 -54.50 33.29 2.67
C ASP A 1152 -55.70 33.06 3.60
N SER A 1153 -56.02 31.80 3.93
CA SER A 1153 -56.99 31.45 4.97
C SER A 1153 -56.49 31.78 6.39
N GLY A 1154 -55.23 32.18 6.56
CA GLY A 1154 -54.61 32.38 7.86
C GLY A 1154 -54.13 31.08 8.52
N LEU A 1155 -53.57 30.16 7.72
CA LEU A 1155 -52.99 28.87 8.14
C LEU A 1155 -53.99 27.94 8.85
N GLN A 1156 -55.25 27.92 8.40
CA GLN A 1156 -56.34 27.17 9.06
C GLN A 1156 -56.55 25.77 8.46
N GLY A 1157 -56.60 24.75 9.32
CA GLY A 1157 -56.96 23.37 8.97
C GLY A 1157 -55.82 22.55 8.36
N SER A 1158 -56.13 21.34 7.87
CA SER A 1158 -55.15 20.35 7.38
C SER A 1158 -55.24 20.02 5.89
N GLN A 1159 -56.25 20.48 5.15
CA GLN A 1159 -56.54 19.98 3.79
C GLN A 1159 -55.31 20.02 2.86
N PHE A 1160 -54.57 21.13 2.84
CA PHE A 1160 -53.38 21.26 2.00
C PHE A 1160 -52.31 20.21 2.29
N ILE A 1161 -52.04 19.91 3.58
CA ILE A 1161 -51.05 18.89 3.94
C ILE A 1161 -51.61 17.48 3.75
N ASP A 1162 -52.92 17.28 3.93
CA ASP A 1162 -53.59 16.00 3.67
C ASP A 1162 -53.50 15.61 2.19
N ASP A 1163 -53.80 16.54 1.29
CA ASP A 1163 -53.68 16.37 -0.16
C ASP A 1163 -52.22 16.08 -0.56
N VAL A 1164 -51.27 16.86 -0.04
CA VAL A 1164 -49.83 16.68 -0.30
C VAL A 1164 -49.32 15.32 0.20
N SER A 1165 -49.75 14.89 1.39
CA SER A 1165 -49.44 13.55 1.93
C SER A 1165 -50.08 12.43 1.11
N GLY A 1166 -51.26 12.67 0.54
CA GLY A 1166 -51.89 11.82 -0.47
C GLY A 1166 -50.99 11.63 -1.70
N ILE A 1167 -50.50 12.72 -2.29
CA ILE A 1167 -49.66 12.65 -3.49
C ILE A 1167 -48.37 11.88 -3.18
N VAL A 1168 -47.68 12.20 -2.09
CA VAL A 1168 -46.40 11.56 -1.74
C VAL A 1168 -46.55 10.08 -1.40
N ASN A 1169 -47.56 9.70 -0.61
CA ASN A 1169 -47.70 8.31 -0.16
C ASN A 1169 -48.49 7.41 -1.12
N ARG A 1170 -49.35 7.99 -1.96
CA ARG A 1170 -50.37 7.25 -2.74
C ARG A 1170 -50.56 7.73 -4.18
N GLY A 1171 -50.00 8.86 -4.58
CA GLY A 1171 -50.08 9.40 -5.94
C GLY A 1171 -51.37 10.14 -6.28
N CYS A 1172 -52.17 10.56 -5.30
CA CYS A 1172 -53.35 11.41 -5.53
C CYS A 1172 -53.64 12.34 -4.35
N PRO A 1173 -54.22 13.55 -4.55
CA PRO A 1173 -54.52 14.50 -3.48
C PRO A 1173 -55.78 14.11 -2.69
N ASP A 1174 -55.73 12.95 -2.02
CA ASP A 1174 -56.76 12.46 -1.10
C ASP A 1174 -56.10 11.57 -0.03
N LEU A 1175 -56.73 11.43 1.12
CA LEU A 1175 -56.33 10.50 2.17
C LEU A 1175 -56.63 9.04 1.81
N THR A 1176 -57.52 8.79 0.84
CA THR A 1176 -57.82 7.45 0.30
C THR A 1176 -57.76 7.46 -1.23
N CYS A 1177 -56.67 6.97 -1.80
CA CYS A 1177 -56.52 6.78 -3.24
C CYS A 1177 -56.91 5.36 -3.67
N SER A 1178 -57.00 5.12 -4.99
CA SER A 1178 -57.18 3.77 -5.55
C SER A 1178 -56.03 2.80 -5.20
N THR A 1179 -54.88 3.34 -4.83
CA THR A 1179 -53.66 2.67 -4.33
C THR A 1179 -53.68 2.44 -2.82
N GLY A 1180 -54.71 2.88 -2.09
CA GLY A 1180 -54.92 2.67 -0.66
C GLY A 1180 -54.91 3.95 0.19
N ASP A 1181 -55.05 3.78 1.51
CA ASP A 1181 -55.10 4.87 2.49
C ASP A 1181 -53.71 5.42 2.87
N VAL A 1182 -53.58 6.74 3.01
CA VAL A 1182 -52.32 7.40 3.40
C VAL A 1182 -51.83 6.89 4.76
N HIS A 1183 -50.57 6.51 4.83
CA HIS A 1183 -49.93 6.03 6.05
C HIS A 1183 -49.50 7.19 6.96
N ASN A 1184 -49.82 7.11 8.25
CA ASN A 1184 -49.41 8.05 9.31
C ASN A 1184 -49.79 9.52 9.05
N VAL A 1185 -51.08 9.74 8.74
CA VAL A 1185 -51.66 11.07 8.47
C VAL A 1185 -51.55 12.01 9.68
N GLU A 1186 -51.76 11.50 10.89
CA GLU A 1186 -51.71 12.31 12.13
C GLU A 1186 -50.29 12.82 12.36
N GLU A 1187 -49.29 11.96 12.23
CA GLU A 1187 -47.88 12.32 12.36
C GLU A 1187 -47.42 13.30 11.27
N ARG A 1188 -47.88 13.15 10.02
CA ARG A 1188 -47.56 14.11 8.93
C ARG A 1188 -48.14 15.50 9.21
N ARG A 1189 -49.37 15.59 9.75
CA ARG A 1189 -50.00 16.85 10.18
C ARG A 1189 -49.23 17.49 11.32
N ASP A 1190 -48.85 16.70 12.33
CA ASP A 1190 -48.11 17.20 13.49
C ASP A 1190 -46.70 17.66 13.10
N ASN A 1191 -46.01 16.95 12.21
CA ASN A 1191 -44.72 17.38 11.66
C ASN A 1191 -44.85 18.71 10.90
N PHE A 1192 -45.86 18.85 10.04
CA PHE A 1192 -46.13 20.10 9.32
C PHE A 1192 -46.38 21.27 10.28
N LYS A 1193 -47.23 21.05 11.28
CA LYS A 1193 -47.50 22.04 12.33
C LYS A 1193 -46.23 22.41 13.11
N LEU A 1194 -45.40 21.43 13.45
CA LEU A 1194 -44.14 21.64 14.18
C LEU A 1194 -43.18 22.50 13.36
N VAL A 1195 -42.93 22.17 12.09
CA VAL A 1195 -42.01 22.93 11.23
C VAL A 1195 -42.51 24.36 11.00
N LEU A 1196 -43.82 24.55 10.76
CA LEU A 1196 -44.41 25.90 10.69
C LEU A 1196 -44.13 26.71 11.95
N GLN A 1197 -44.29 26.12 13.14
CA GLN A 1197 -43.99 26.77 14.41
C GLN A 1197 -42.50 27.06 14.60
N LYS A 1198 -41.59 26.17 14.19
CA LYS A 1198 -40.14 26.39 14.25
C LYS A 1198 -39.67 27.50 13.31
N LEU A 1199 -40.32 27.62 12.15
CA LEU A 1199 -40.13 28.73 11.21
C LEU A 1199 -40.91 30.00 11.62
N GLY A 1200 -41.48 30.07 12.83
CA GLY A 1200 -42.08 31.28 13.39
C GLY A 1200 -43.51 31.61 12.92
N LEU A 1201 -44.26 30.62 12.41
CA LEU A 1201 -45.66 30.77 12.01
C LEU A 1201 -46.64 30.23 13.08
N ASP A 1202 -47.90 30.70 13.03
CA ASP A 1202 -49.00 30.33 13.96
C ASP A 1202 -50.10 29.53 13.22
N PRO A 1203 -49.91 28.22 12.98
CA PRO A 1203 -50.91 27.35 12.34
C PRO A 1203 -52.09 27.01 13.27
N ARG A 1204 -53.31 26.93 12.70
CA ARG A 1204 -54.59 26.95 13.45
C ARG A 1204 -55.53 25.78 13.17
#